data_AF-A0A2V9RJS3-F1
#
_entry.id   AF-A0A2V9RJS3-F1
#
_cell.length_a   1.000
_cell.length_b   1.000
_cell.length_c   1.000
_cell.angle_alpha   90.00
_cell.angle_beta   90.00
_cell.angle_gamma   90.00
#
_symmetry.space_group_name_H-M   'P 1'
#
loop_
_entity.id
_entity.type
_entity.pdbx_description
1 polymer ?
#
loop_
_entity_poly.entity_id
_entity_poly.type
_entity_poly.pdbx_seq_one_letter_code
_entity_poly.pdbx_strand_id
1 'polypeptide(L)'
;MRYRALFLLLVYPLAAFAQRDPVLKQIDLPHAYYYREMYLPQLTTGPSFLAWAPDSRSLIYSMAGSLWQQKLGITSAQQLTSGPGYDYQPDCSPDGKWVIYASYNKDAIELWALNLSNGKTQQLTHNGSVNLEPRFSPDGKRVAFVSTQYKGHLHIFVADFRNGELTSITRLTGETRSSLPRYYYSQFDHEISPAWSTDGSEILFVSNRNHIYGTGGFWRMKAEAGSEPREIHYEETTWKARPDFSPDGKRIVYASYLGQQWHQLWLMPAQGGDPFPISYGDFDNVSPRWSPDGKHIAFISNRNGNTSLWLQEVLGGAQTELIAKERRYLKPSGQFSITVLSAGRPVPARIFVTAEDGRAYAPDDTWMRADDSFVRSERAFEPHYFQTSGTSELNVPAGHLQVEVMRGFEYRVEKRQILIAAGRRTSLTIYLQPLNVPKDARSQWVSGDVHVHMNYGGAYRNSPKRLVDQAAAENLQVVEDLVVNKEQRIPDIAYFSPKLDPASTATNLLFHAQEFHTSYWGHLGLLNLTQHYILPEYAGYAGTAAASLFPANAIVADMAHEQQALVGYVHPYETIPDPAKDESLNHELPVDLALGKVDYMEVVGFADHKSTAAVWYRLLNCGFRLPTAAGTDAMANFASLRGPVGLNRVYVNVPPGPLNHTFWLDGLKHGRSFATNGPLLGFALGDRRIGDELKLPAGENKVKLTA
;
A
#
# COMPACT_ATOMS: atom_id res chain seq x y z
N MET A 1 -35.27 27.03 56.09
CA MET A 1 -34.07 27.04 55.23
C MET A 1 -33.97 25.70 54.53
N ARG A 2 -34.12 25.68 53.20
CA ARG A 2 -33.98 24.48 52.35
C ARG A 2 -32.69 24.65 51.55
N TYR A 3 -31.70 23.80 51.76
CA TYR A 3 -30.63 23.59 50.78
C TYR A 3 -30.41 22.10 50.59
N ARG A 4 -30.52 21.71 49.31
CA ARG A 4 -30.50 20.36 48.77
C ARG A 4 -29.07 19.81 48.77
N ALA A 5 -28.94 18.52 49.11
CA ALA A 5 -27.74 17.75 48.84
C ALA A 5 -27.53 17.64 47.32
N LEU A 6 -26.35 18.04 46.85
CA LEU A 6 -25.90 17.82 45.48
C LEU A 6 -25.15 16.47 45.45
N PHE A 7 -25.76 15.46 44.86
CA PHE A 7 -25.07 14.22 44.49
C PHE A 7 -24.11 14.54 43.33
N LEU A 8 -22.80 14.49 43.58
CA LEU A 8 -21.79 14.44 42.53
C LEU A 8 -21.82 13.04 41.91
N LEU A 9 -22.45 12.94 40.74
CA LEU A 9 -22.29 11.81 39.82
C LEU A 9 -20.84 11.80 39.34
N LEU A 10 -20.04 10.89 39.89
CA LEU A 10 -18.77 10.43 39.33
C LEU A 10 -19.08 9.76 37.98
N VAL A 11 -19.07 10.54 36.91
CA VAL A 11 -18.98 10.01 35.54
C VAL A 11 -17.55 9.52 35.39
N TYR A 12 -17.35 8.21 35.56
CA TYR A 12 -16.15 7.56 35.02
C TYR A 12 -16.14 7.83 33.52
N PRO A 13 -15.07 8.43 32.95
CA PRO A 13 -14.91 8.39 31.51
C PRO A 13 -14.66 6.93 31.18
N LEU A 14 -15.65 6.26 30.59
CA LEU A 14 -15.40 5.12 29.73
C LEU A 14 -14.53 5.66 28.61
N ALA A 15 -13.21 5.57 28.78
CA ALA A 15 -12.29 5.70 27.68
C ALA A 15 -12.63 4.55 26.72
N ALA A 16 -13.48 4.84 25.73
CA ALA A 16 -13.60 4.01 24.55
C ALA A 16 -12.26 4.11 23.82
N PHE A 17 -11.29 3.31 24.27
CA PHE A 17 -10.12 3.01 23.48
C PHE A 17 -10.61 2.13 22.32
N ALA A 18 -11.07 2.77 21.26
CA ALA A 18 -11.18 2.11 19.96
C ALA A 18 -9.74 1.89 19.47
N GLN A 19 -9.09 0.85 19.99
CA GLN A 19 -7.83 0.39 19.46
C GLN A 19 -8.11 -0.21 18.07
N ARG A 20 -7.37 0.26 17.06
CA ARG A 20 -7.49 -0.23 15.68
C ARG A 20 -7.16 -1.72 15.66
N ASP A 21 -8.12 -2.57 15.27
CA ASP A 21 -7.85 -3.98 15.02
C ASP A 21 -7.15 -4.12 13.66
N PRO A 22 -5.96 -4.75 13.59
CA PRO A 22 -5.25 -4.91 12.33
C PRO A 22 -6.07 -5.72 11.32
N VAL A 23 -5.92 -5.38 10.04
CA VAL A 23 -6.50 -6.17 8.95
C VAL A 23 -5.82 -7.53 8.87
N LEU A 24 -6.62 -8.59 8.87
CA LEU A 24 -6.16 -9.98 8.84
C LEU A 24 -5.21 -10.32 9.99
N LYS A 25 -5.66 -10.07 11.22
CA LYS A 25 -4.96 -10.37 12.50
C LYS A 25 -4.50 -11.83 12.66
N GLN A 26 -4.92 -12.72 11.77
CA GLN A 26 -4.45 -14.10 11.67
C GLN A 26 -3.03 -14.23 11.12
N ILE A 27 -2.43 -13.13 10.66
CA ILE A 27 -1.00 -13.04 10.38
C ILE A 27 -0.32 -12.55 11.66
N ASP A 28 0.29 -13.48 12.40
CA ASP A 28 1.00 -13.20 13.65
C ASP A 28 2.49 -12.99 13.35
N LEU A 29 2.79 -11.89 12.64
CA LEU A 29 4.14 -11.55 12.21
C LEU A 29 4.39 -10.04 12.47
N PRO A 30 5.62 -9.63 12.79
CA PRO A 30 5.93 -8.22 12.97
C PRO A 30 5.67 -7.45 11.67
N HIS A 31 5.30 -6.17 11.80
CA HIS A 31 4.98 -5.30 10.66
C HIS A 31 3.97 -5.93 9.70
N ALA A 32 2.88 -6.50 10.22
CA ALA A 32 1.85 -7.22 9.46
C ALA A 32 1.31 -6.43 8.24
N TYR A 33 1.37 -5.10 8.29
CA TYR A 33 1.01 -4.22 7.17
C TYR A 33 1.85 -4.46 5.91
N TYR A 34 3.15 -4.81 6.00
CA TYR A 34 3.96 -5.09 4.81
C TYR A 34 3.42 -6.28 4.03
N TYR A 35 2.95 -7.33 4.73
CA TYR A 35 2.30 -8.46 4.08
C TYR A 35 1.06 -8.00 3.34
N ARG A 36 0.24 -7.13 3.94
CA ARG A 36 -0.97 -6.58 3.31
C ARG A 36 -0.66 -5.68 2.11
N GLU A 37 0.38 -4.88 2.18
CA GLU A 37 0.78 -3.92 1.14
C GLU A 37 1.49 -4.58 -0.05
N MET A 38 2.29 -5.63 0.19
CA MET A 38 3.23 -6.17 -0.79
C MET A 38 2.92 -7.61 -1.24
N TYR A 39 2.36 -8.45 -0.38
CA TYR A 39 2.17 -9.89 -0.66
C TYR A 39 0.71 -10.29 -0.89
N LEU A 40 -0.19 -9.86 -0.01
CA LEU A 40 -1.60 -10.25 -0.03
C LEU A 40 -2.31 -9.69 -1.28
N PRO A 41 -3.31 -10.40 -1.81
CA PRO A 41 -4.08 -9.91 -2.93
C PRO A 41 -4.87 -8.65 -2.55
N GLN A 42 -4.92 -7.68 -3.46
CA GLN A 42 -5.60 -6.40 -3.30
C GLN A 42 -6.62 -6.18 -4.41
N LEU A 43 -7.68 -5.41 -4.12
CA LEU A 43 -8.67 -5.03 -5.12
C LEU A 43 -8.04 -4.08 -6.16
N THR A 44 -8.13 -4.46 -7.42
CA THR A 44 -7.73 -3.64 -8.57
C THR A 44 -8.88 -3.55 -9.58
N THR A 45 -8.97 -2.43 -10.29
CA THR A 45 -9.92 -2.26 -11.42
C THR A 45 -9.53 -3.06 -12.66
N GLY A 46 -8.22 -3.22 -12.89
CA GLY A 46 -7.65 -4.09 -13.91
C GLY A 46 -7.27 -5.49 -13.38
N PRO A 47 -6.75 -6.38 -14.25
CA PRO A 47 -6.37 -7.74 -13.87
C PRO A 47 -5.21 -7.81 -12.89
N SER A 48 -5.25 -8.70 -11.87
CA SER A 48 -4.19 -8.82 -10.83
C SER A 48 -3.55 -10.20 -10.66
N PHE A 49 -4.28 -11.26 -11.01
CA PHE A 49 -3.79 -12.64 -11.00
C PHE A 49 -4.45 -13.43 -12.13
N LEU A 50 -3.79 -14.46 -12.64
CA LEU A 50 -4.27 -15.22 -13.79
C LEU A 50 -3.93 -16.72 -13.70
N ALA A 51 -4.68 -17.51 -14.46
CA ALA A 51 -4.44 -18.92 -14.75
C ALA A 51 -4.87 -19.23 -16.18
N TRP A 52 -4.19 -20.19 -16.80
CA TRP A 52 -4.60 -20.75 -18.08
C TRP A 52 -5.68 -21.80 -17.90
N ALA A 53 -6.65 -21.80 -18.80
CA ALA A 53 -7.46 -22.98 -19.05
C ALA A 53 -6.59 -24.03 -19.77
N PRO A 54 -6.91 -25.34 -19.64
CA PRO A 54 -6.12 -26.41 -20.26
C PRO A 54 -6.13 -26.37 -21.79
N ASP A 55 -7.03 -25.59 -22.40
CA ASP A 55 -7.11 -25.42 -23.86
C ASP A 55 -6.00 -24.55 -24.47
N SER A 56 -5.15 -23.92 -23.64
CA SER A 56 -4.11 -22.95 -24.04
C SER A 56 -4.63 -21.76 -24.86
N ARG A 57 -5.94 -21.49 -24.80
CA ARG A 57 -6.63 -20.45 -25.58
C ARG A 57 -7.51 -19.56 -24.74
N SER A 58 -7.74 -19.92 -23.48
CA SER A 58 -8.55 -19.15 -22.56
C SER A 58 -7.77 -18.85 -21.29
N LEU A 59 -7.92 -17.62 -20.79
CA LEU A 59 -7.37 -17.17 -19.52
C LEU A 59 -8.51 -16.92 -18.54
N ILE A 60 -8.26 -17.28 -17.28
CA ILE A 60 -9.12 -16.97 -16.14
C ILE A 60 -8.32 -16.05 -15.22
N TYR A 61 -8.87 -14.89 -14.86
CA TYR A 61 -8.13 -13.88 -14.10
C TYR A 61 -9.01 -13.10 -13.13
N SER A 62 -8.38 -12.60 -12.07
CA SER A 62 -9.01 -11.70 -11.09
C SER A 62 -9.02 -10.28 -11.61
N MET A 63 -10.18 -9.63 -11.65
CA MET A 63 -10.35 -8.23 -12.06
C MET A 63 -11.61 -7.65 -11.41
N ALA A 64 -11.54 -6.42 -10.90
CA ALA A 64 -12.67 -5.74 -10.24
C ALA A 64 -13.33 -6.58 -9.13
N GLY A 65 -12.51 -7.37 -8.42
CA GLY A 65 -12.96 -8.17 -7.28
C GLY A 65 -13.66 -9.49 -7.63
N SER A 66 -13.66 -9.90 -8.90
CA SER A 66 -14.27 -11.15 -9.34
C SER A 66 -13.35 -11.89 -10.30
N LEU A 67 -13.66 -13.17 -10.56
CA LEU A 67 -13.01 -13.94 -11.60
C LEU A 67 -13.69 -13.67 -12.94
N TRP A 68 -12.88 -13.58 -13.99
CA TRP A 68 -13.28 -13.36 -15.37
C TRP A 68 -12.61 -14.37 -16.28
N GLN A 69 -13.29 -14.74 -17.37
CA GLN A 69 -12.74 -15.57 -18.43
C GLN A 69 -12.70 -14.80 -19.74
N GLN A 70 -11.60 -14.96 -20.48
CA GLN A 70 -11.45 -14.39 -21.82
C GLN A 70 -10.66 -15.33 -22.72
N LYS A 71 -11.12 -15.48 -23.95
CA LYS A 71 -10.41 -16.23 -25.00
C LYS A 71 -9.41 -15.31 -25.70
N LEU A 72 -8.26 -15.85 -26.09
CA LEU A 72 -7.27 -15.12 -26.88
C LEU A 72 -7.89 -14.58 -28.18
N GLY A 73 -7.54 -13.34 -28.52
CA GLY A 73 -8.05 -12.64 -29.71
C GLY A 73 -9.49 -12.13 -29.61
N ILE A 74 -10.19 -12.37 -28.51
CA ILE A 74 -11.56 -11.87 -28.26
C ILE A 74 -11.49 -10.74 -27.24
N THR A 75 -12.22 -9.64 -27.45
CA THR A 75 -12.21 -8.47 -26.56
C THR A 75 -13.34 -8.44 -25.53
N SER A 76 -14.15 -9.50 -25.46
CA SER A 76 -15.25 -9.66 -24.52
C SER A 76 -14.81 -10.60 -23.39
N ALA A 77 -14.95 -10.15 -22.14
CA ALA A 77 -14.66 -10.93 -20.95
C ALA A 77 -15.96 -11.30 -20.24
N GLN A 78 -16.08 -12.55 -19.81
CA GLN A 78 -17.24 -13.08 -19.09
C GLN A 78 -16.92 -13.20 -17.60
N GLN A 79 -17.74 -12.58 -16.75
CA GLN A 79 -17.64 -12.74 -15.31
C GLN A 79 -18.01 -14.18 -14.92
N LEU A 80 -17.23 -14.78 -14.03
CA LEU A 80 -17.40 -16.16 -13.55
C LEU A 80 -17.88 -16.23 -12.09
N THR A 81 -17.57 -15.22 -11.28
CA THR A 81 -17.99 -15.16 -9.86
C THR A 81 -18.68 -13.84 -9.55
N SER A 82 -19.67 -13.88 -8.65
CA SER A 82 -20.42 -12.69 -8.21
C SER A 82 -20.84 -12.76 -6.74
N GLY A 83 -20.11 -13.54 -5.94
CA GLY A 83 -20.32 -13.66 -4.51
C GLY A 83 -20.04 -12.36 -3.74
N PRO A 84 -20.31 -12.35 -2.41
CA PRO A 84 -20.13 -11.16 -1.57
C PRO A 84 -18.66 -10.84 -1.27
N GLY A 85 -17.75 -11.79 -1.45
CA GLY A 85 -16.30 -11.59 -1.27
C GLY A 85 -15.60 -11.00 -2.49
N TYR A 86 -14.30 -10.76 -2.31
CA TYR A 86 -13.38 -10.40 -3.38
C TYR A 86 -12.53 -11.62 -3.79
N ASP A 87 -12.55 -11.99 -5.07
CA ASP A 87 -11.98 -13.25 -5.55
C ASP A 87 -10.63 -13.08 -6.27
N TYR A 88 -9.62 -13.83 -5.83
CA TYR A 88 -8.21 -13.65 -6.15
C TYR A 88 -7.51 -14.97 -6.50
N GLN A 89 -6.35 -14.86 -7.16
CA GLN A 89 -5.37 -15.94 -7.32
C GLN A 89 -5.95 -17.26 -7.86
N PRO A 90 -6.67 -17.23 -9.01
CA PRO A 90 -7.28 -18.44 -9.55
C PRO A 90 -6.24 -19.46 -9.99
N ASP A 91 -6.65 -20.72 -10.04
CA ASP A 91 -5.96 -21.82 -10.73
C ASP A 91 -6.98 -22.79 -11.31
N CYS A 92 -6.78 -23.22 -12.57
CA CYS A 92 -7.74 -24.09 -13.27
C CYS A 92 -7.31 -25.55 -13.16
N SER A 93 -8.26 -26.45 -12.94
CA SER A 93 -7.97 -27.88 -12.91
C SER A 93 -7.47 -28.36 -14.27
N PRO A 94 -6.55 -29.34 -14.32
CA PRO A 94 -6.06 -29.90 -15.58
C PRO A 94 -7.16 -30.46 -16.51
N ASP A 95 -8.28 -30.91 -15.92
CA ASP A 95 -9.44 -31.40 -16.68
C ASP A 95 -10.42 -30.29 -17.12
N GLY A 96 -10.16 -29.03 -16.75
CA GLY A 96 -10.93 -27.85 -17.16
C GLY A 96 -12.32 -27.75 -16.52
N LYS A 97 -12.62 -28.54 -15.49
CA LYS A 97 -13.95 -28.52 -14.84
C LYS A 97 -14.05 -27.58 -13.65
N TRP A 98 -12.92 -27.27 -13.02
CA TRP A 98 -12.88 -26.51 -11.78
C TRP A 98 -11.90 -25.34 -11.87
N VAL A 99 -12.20 -24.29 -11.11
CA VAL A 99 -11.27 -23.24 -10.75
C VAL A 99 -11.22 -23.16 -9.23
N ILE A 100 -10.03 -23.21 -8.66
CA ILE A 100 -9.82 -22.90 -7.24
C ILE A 100 -9.30 -21.47 -7.12
N TYR A 101 -9.68 -20.78 -6.07
CA TYR A 101 -9.32 -19.37 -5.86
C TYR A 101 -9.37 -19.00 -4.38
N ALA A 102 -8.70 -17.92 -4.01
CA ALA A 102 -8.79 -17.31 -2.70
C ALA A 102 -9.89 -16.25 -2.71
N SER A 103 -10.75 -16.22 -1.68
CA SER A 103 -11.81 -15.21 -1.55
C SER A 103 -11.67 -14.49 -0.22
N TYR A 104 -11.50 -13.17 -0.27
CA TYR A 104 -11.51 -12.32 0.92
C TYR A 104 -12.93 -11.92 1.25
N ASN A 105 -13.42 -12.33 2.41
CA ASN A 105 -14.76 -12.01 2.88
C ASN A 105 -14.73 -11.76 4.39
N LYS A 106 -15.18 -10.57 4.81
CA LYS A 106 -15.17 -10.09 6.20
C LYS A 106 -13.76 -10.00 6.81
N ASP A 107 -13.33 -11.05 7.51
CA ASP A 107 -12.13 -11.05 8.34
C ASP A 107 -11.15 -12.19 8.02
N ALA A 108 -11.45 -13.03 7.02
CA ALA A 108 -10.58 -14.13 6.61
C ALA A 108 -10.43 -14.20 5.08
N ILE A 109 -9.36 -14.85 4.63
CA ILE A 109 -9.21 -15.24 3.22
C ILE A 109 -9.31 -16.76 3.17
N GLU A 110 -10.35 -17.25 2.52
CA GLU A 110 -10.65 -18.68 2.45
C GLU A 110 -10.51 -19.18 1.00
N LEU A 111 -10.22 -20.45 0.81
CA LEU A 111 -10.18 -21.08 -0.50
C LEU A 111 -11.59 -21.48 -0.93
N TRP A 112 -11.87 -21.35 -2.21
CA TRP A 112 -13.13 -21.69 -2.84
C TRP A 112 -12.90 -22.45 -4.15
N ALA A 113 -13.90 -23.21 -4.58
CA ALA A 113 -13.94 -23.89 -5.86
C ALA A 113 -15.17 -23.44 -6.66
N LEU A 114 -14.96 -23.10 -7.93
CA LEU A 114 -15.99 -22.84 -8.93
C LEU A 114 -16.07 -24.02 -9.91
N ASN A 115 -17.25 -24.58 -10.09
CA ASN A 115 -17.53 -25.54 -11.13
C ASN A 115 -17.87 -24.83 -12.45
N LEU A 116 -17.01 -24.97 -13.46
CA LEU A 116 -17.16 -24.27 -14.75
C LEU A 116 -18.36 -24.76 -15.57
N SER A 117 -18.87 -25.98 -15.33
CA SER A 117 -20.01 -26.53 -16.09
C SER A 117 -21.36 -25.93 -15.70
N ASN A 118 -21.51 -25.49 -14.45
CA ASN A 118 -22.79 -25.02 -13.91
C ASN A 118 -22.72 -23.70 -13.13
N GLY A 119 -21.52 -23.11 -12.99
CA GLY A 119 -21.29 -21.84 -12.31
C GLY A 119 -21.43 -21.88 -10.78
N LYS A 120 -21.60 -23.06 -10.17
CA LYS A 120 -21.72 -23.17 -8.72
C LYS A 120 -20.38 -22.99 -8.03
N THR A 121 -20.38 -22.21 -6.97
CA THR A 121 -19.23 -21.99 -6.08
C THR A 121 -19.42 -22.73 -4.76
N GLN A 122 -18.34 -23.21 -4.18
CA GLN A 122 -18.32 -23.81 -2.84
C GLN A 122 -17.03 -23.47 -2.10
N GLN A 123 -17.15 -23.25 -0.80
CA GLN A 123 -16.03 -22.91 0.06
C GLN A 123 -15.28 -24.17 0.48
N LEU A 124 -13.96 -24.16 0.29
CA LEU A 124 -13.06 -25.30 0.54
C LEU A 124 -12.47 -25.28 1.94
N THR A 125 -12.17 -24.10 2.50
CA THR A 125 -11.59 -23.93 3.83
C THR A 125 -12.51 -23.07 4.70
N HIS A 126 -12.57 -23.38 6.00
CA HIS A 126 -13.50 -22.77 6.97
C HIS A 126 -12.79 -22.53 8.32
N ASN A 127 -11.48 -22.29 8.27
CA ASN A 127 -10.62 -22.25 9.46
C ASN A 127 -10.43 -20.82 9.99
N GLY A 128 -11.02 -19.81 9.34
CA GLY A 128 -10.91 -18.40 9.71
C GLY A 128 -9.50 -17.83 9.52
N SER A 129 -8.60 -18.55 8.83
CA SER A 129 -7.21 -18.17 8.61
C SER A 129 -7.04 -17.35 7.33
N VAL A 130 -5.80 -16.97 7.01
CA VAL A 130 -5.44 -16.42 5.70
C VAL A 130 -4.92 -17.57 4.84
N ASN A 131 -5.74 -18.01 3.88
CA ASN A 131 -5.42 -19.08 2.93
C ASN A 131 -5.26 -18.49 1.52
N LEU A 132 -4.13 -18.74 0.87
CA LEU A 132 -3.69 -18.04 -0.34
C LEU A 132 -3.09 -18.99 -1.39
N GLU A 133 -2.96 -18.49 -2.61
CA GLU A 133 -2.19 -19.08 -3.70
C GLU A 133 -2.47 -20.58 -3.94
N PRO A 134 -3.74 -20.98 -4.09
CA PRO A 134 -4.07 -22.38 -4.35
C PRO A 134 -3.55 -22.81 -5.73
N ARG A 135 -2.97 -24.01 -5.81
CA ARG A 135 -2.43 -24.62 -7.03
C ARG A 135 -2.78 -26.10 -7.14
N PHE A 136 -3.42 -26.48 -8.24
CA PHE A 136 -3.67 -27.88 -8.57
C PHE A 136 -2.36 -28.59 -8.88
N SER A 137 -2.25 -29.84 -8.42
CA SER A 137 -1.24 -30.76 -8.94
C SER A 137 -1.49 -31.06 -10.42
N PRO A 138 -0.48 -31.49 -11.20
CA PRO A 138 -0.64 -31.78 -12.63
C PRO A 138 -1.69 -32.85 -12.95
N ASP A 139 -1.98 -33.75 -12.00
CA ASP A 139 -3.03 -34.76 -12.12
C ASP A 139 -4.41 -34.30 -11.61
N GLY A 140 -4.51 -33.10 -11.05
CA GLY A 140 -5.73 -32.48 -10.52
C GLY A 140 -6.25 -33.09 -9.21
N LYS A 141 -5.52 -34.03 -8.60
CA LYS A 141 -5.98 -34.75 -7.39
C LYS A 141 -5.59 -34.10 -6.08
N ARG A 142 -4.60 -33.19 -6.10
CA ARG A 142 -4.14 -32.47 -4.92
C ARG A 142 -4.13 -30.97 -5.17
N VAL A 143 -4.19 -30.22 -4.08
CA VAL A 143 -4.06 -28.76 -4.08
C VAL A 143 -2.97 -28.39 -3.08
N ALA A 144 -1.97 -27.63 -3.52
CA ALA A 144 -1.04 -26.94 -2.65
C ALA A 144 -1.55 -25.51 -2.41
N PHE A 145 -1.35 -24.97 -1.21
CA PHE A 145 -1.75 -23.61 -0.86
C PHE A 145 -0.93 -23.08 0.31
N VAL A 146 -0.92 -21.75 0.47
CA VAL A 146 -0.32 -21.08 1.63
C VAL A 146 -1.39 -20.90 2.69
N SER A 147 -1.09 -21.12 3.97
CA SER A 147 -2.03 -20.85 5.06
C SER A 147 -1.35 -20.40 6.34
N THR A 148 -2.03 -19.50 7.07
CA THR A 148 -1.66 -19.10 8.44
C THR A 148 -2.27 -19.96 9.54
N GLN A 149 -2.96 -21.06 9.19
CA GLN A 149 -3.64 -21.92 10.17
C GLN A 149 -2.70 -22.53 11.23
N TYR A 150 -1.38 -22.57 10.96
CA TYR A 150 -0.37 -23.00 11.92
C TYR A 150 0.31 -21.78 12.53
N LYS A 151 -0.02 -21.48 13.79
CA LYS A 151 0.58 -20.40 14.61
C LYS A 151 0.51 -18.99 14.01
N GLY A 152 -0.34 -18.74 13.01
CA GLY A 152 -0.42 -17.44 12.37
C GLY A 152 0.71 -17.14 11.38
N HIS A 153 1.57 -18.12 11.09
CA HIS A 153 2.72 -17.99 10.19
C HIS A 153 2.43 -18.59 8.81
N LEU A 154 3.04 -18.05 7.75
CA LEU A 154 2.81 -18.47 6.37
C LEU A 154 3.54 -19.78 6.07
N HIS A 155 2.80 -20.87 5.90
CA HIS A 155 3.33 -22.20 5.57
C HIS A 155 2.65 -22.80 4.34
N ILE A 156 3.31 -23.76 3.68
CA ILE A 156 2.72 -24.53 2.59
C ILE A 156 1.94 -25.71 3.14
N PHE A 157 0.72 -25.89 2.65
CA PHE A 157 -0.16 -27.02 2.90
C PHE A 157 -0.48 -27.75 1.60
N VAL A 158 -0.75 -29.05 1.71
CA VAL A 158 -1.26 -29.89 0.62
C VAL A 158 -2.52 -30.60 1.10
N ALA A 159 -3.49 -30.73 0.21
CA ALA A 159 -4.75 -31.42 0.48
C ALA A 159 -5.19 -32.24 -0.73
N ASP A 160 -5.93 -33.33 -0.49
CA ASP A 160 -6.60 -34.08 -1.55
C ASP A 160 -7.83 -33.31 -2.02
N PHE A 161 -8.01 -33.23 -3.34
CA PHE A 161 -9.15 -32.57 -3.96
C PHE A 161 -10.05 -33.58 -4.67
N ARG A 162 -11.35 -33.56 -4.34
CA ARG A 162 -12.35 -34.37 -5.03
C ARG A 162 -13.67 -33.65 -5.08
N ASN A 163 -14.22 -33.46 -6.29
CA ASN A 163 -15.53 -32.85 -6.52
C ASN A 163 -15.73 -31.50 -5.82
N GLY A 164 -14.65 -30.74 -5.68
CA GLY A 164 -14.60 -29.45 -5.03
C GLY A 164 -14.77 -29.47 -3.51
N GLU A 165 -14.29 -30.54 -2.89
CA GLU A 165 -13.98 -30.60 -1.47
C GLU A 165 -12.47 -30.82 -1.28
N LEU A 166 -11.92 -30.28 -0.19
CA LEU A 166 -10.58 -30.60 0.30
C LEU A 166 -10.65 -31.59 1.46
N THR A 167 -9.80 -32.61 1.41
CA THR A 167 -9.62 -33.59 2.49
C THR A 167 -8.14 -33.80 2.75
N SER A 168 -7.79 -34.49 3.84
CA SER A 168 -6.39 -34.81 4.17
C SER A 168 -5.45 -33.60 4.24
N ILE A 169 -5.95 -32.43 4.66
CA ILE A 169 -5.17 -31.18 4.72
C ILE A 169 -3.97 -31.38 5.65
N THR A 170 -2.77 -31.30 5.09
CA THR A 170 -1.51 -31.58 5.77
C THR A 170 -0.53 -30.43 5.53
N ARG A 171 0.10 -29.94 6.60
CA ARG A 171 1.19 -28.97 6.48
C ARG A 171 2.42 -29.66 5.91
N LEU A 172 3.01 -29.06 4.87
CA LEU A 172 4.17 -29.58 4.18
C LEU A 172 5.48 -29.04 4.77
N THR A 173 5.55 -27.72 5.00
CA THR A 173 6.77 -27.05 5.46
C THR A 173 6.89 -27.04 6.98
N GLY A 174 8.11 -27.13 7.49
CA GLY A 174 8.44 -27.02 8.91
C GLY A 174 8.31 -25.58 9.43
N GLU A 175 8.50 -25.38 10.73
CA GLU A 175 8.64 -24.04 11.32
C GLU A 175 10.08 -23.87 11.78
N THR A 176 10.72 -22.78 11.38
CA THR A 176 12.08 -22.44 11.79
C THR A 176 12.09 -21.01 12.30
N ARG A 177 12.63 -20.83 13.50
CA ARG A 177 12.98 -19.50 14.03
C ARG A 177 14.44 -19.23 13.67
N SER A 178 14.67 -18.19 12.89
CA SER A 178 15.99 -17.78 12.43
C SER A 178 16.84 -17.23 13.59
N SER A 179 18.12 -17.56 13.58
CA SER A 179 19.12 -16.95 14.46
C SER A 179 19.71 -15.66 13.89
N LEU A 180 19.31 -15.27 12.68
CA LEU A 180 19.80 -14.08 11.99
C LEU A 180 19.06 -12.81 12.47
N PRO A 181 19.73 -11.65 12.51
CA PRO A 181 19.13 -10.40 12.95
C PRO A 181 18.25 -9.78 11.86
N ARG A 182 17.00 -10.24 11.75
CA ARG A 182 16.03 -9.74 10.78
C ARG A 182 15.33 -8.49 11.32
N TYR A 183 15.74 -7.30 10.87
CA TYR A 183 15.32 -6.00 11.43
C TYR A 183 13.79 -5.77 11.40
N TYR A 184 13.16 -5.75 10.22
CA TYR A 184 11.69 -5.60 10.08
C TYR A 184 10.97 -6.86 9.61
N TYR A 185 11.69 -7.90 9.20
CA TYR A 185 11.10 -9.17 8.79
C TYR A 185 10.88 -10.09 9.99
N SER A 186 9.95 -11.04 9.87
CA SER A 186 9.69 -12.03 10.92
C SER A 186 10.95 -12.83 11.29
N GLN A 187 11.10 -13.08 12.59
CA GLN A 187 12.07 -14.05 13.12
C GLN A 187 11.76 -15.48 12.68
N PHE A 188 10.52 -15.76 12.28
CA PHE A 188 10.14 -17.04 11.69
C PHE A 188 10.26 -16.99 10.18
N ASP A 189 10.66 -18.11 9.59
CA ASP A 189 10.63 -18.26 8.15
C ASP A 189 9.19 -18.21 7.63
N HIS A 190 9.01 -17.65 6.44
CA HIS A 190 7.77 -17.80 5.68
C HIS A 190 7.98 -18.76 4.51
N GLU A 191 6.90 -19.39 4.06
CA GLU A 191 6.87 -20.11 2.80
C GLU A 191 5.66 -19.71 1.96
N ILE A 192 5.93 -19.20 0.77
CA ILE A 192 4.92 -18.61 -0.12
C ILE A 192 5.12 -19.04 -1.58
N SER A 193 4.16 -18.70 -2.43
CA SER A 193 4.18 -18.90 -3.88
C SER A 193 4.52 -20.34 -4.31
N PRO A 194 3.74 -21.34 -3.86
CA PRO A 194 3.97 -22.74 -4.23
C PRO A 194 3.74 -22.97 -5.72
N ALA A 195 4.52 -23.87 -6.33
CA ALA A 195 4.33 -24.40 -7.66
C ALA A 195 4.71 -25.88 -7.72
N TRP A 196 3.90 -26.69 -8.41
CA TRP A 196 4.15 -28.12 -8.56
C TRP A 196 5.18 -28.39 -9.65
N SER A 197 6.07 -29.36 -9.42
CA SER A 197 6.81 -29.98 -10.52
C SER A 197 5.83 -30.64 -11.50
N THR A 198 6.22 -30.78 -12.77
CA THR A 198 5.34 -31.30 -13.83
C THR A 198 4.90 -32.76 -13.64
N ASP A 199 5.63 -33.53 -12.83
CA ASP A 199 5.27 -34.89 -12.42
C ASP A 199 4.48 -34.94 -11.10
N GLY A 200 4.30 -33.80 -10.42
CA GLY A 200 3.61 -33.67 -9.14
C GLY A 200 4.39 -34.25 -7.94
N SER A 201 5.65 -34.65 -8.10
CA SER A 201 6.42 -35.26 -7.00
C SER A 201 7.03 -34.24 -6.03
N GLU A 202 7.23 -32.99 -6.48
CA GLU A 202 7.88 -31.92 -5.73
C GLU A 202 7.08 -30.61 -5.74
N ILE A 203 7.36 -29.78 -4.74
CA ILE A 203 6.90 -28.39 -4.64
C ILE A 203 8.11 -27.46 -4.69
N LEU A 204 8.03 -26.45 -5.55
CA LEU A 204 8.83 -25.23 -5.49
C LEU A 204 8.09 -24.20 -4.63
N PHE A 205 8.78 -23.46 -3.79
CA PHE A 205 8.22 -22.36 -3.00
C PHE A 205 9.30 -21.31 -2.73
N VAL A 206 8.90 -20.13 -2.27
CA VAL A 206 9.80 -19.03 -1.91
C VAL A 206 9.88 -18.91 -0.39
N SER A 207 11.10 -18.79 0.14
CA SER A 207 11.34 -18.69 1.58
C SER A 207 12.59 -17.89 1.92
N ASN A 208 12.50 -17.07 2.96
CA ASN A 208 13.60 -16.30 3.53
C ASN A 208 14.50 -17.09 4.49
N ARG A 209 14.32 -18.41 4.59
CA ARG A 209 15.18 -19.32 5.37
C ARG A 209 16.65 -19.04 5.11
N ASN A 210 17.43 -18.94 6.20
CA ASN A 210 18.87 -18.64 6.19
C ASN A 210 19.28 -17.28 5.58
N HIS A 211 18.33 -16.39 5.28
CA HIS A 211 18.59 -15.04 4.79
C HIS A 211 18.13 -13.98 5.79
N ILE A 212 18.89 -12.87 5.87
CA ILE A 212 18.65 -11.77 6.83
C ILE A 212 17.49 -10.87 6.40
N TYR A 213 17.28 -10.70 5.10
CA TYR A 213 16.29 -9.76 4.58
C TYR A 213 15.49 -10.35 3.44
N GLY A 214 14.29 -9.80 3.30
CA GLY A 214 13.47 -9.93 2.11
C GLY A 214 12.56 -11.15 2.09
N THR A 215 12.07 -11.41 0.89
CA THR A 215 11.20 -12.52 0.51
C THR A 215 11.96 -13.83 0.47
N GLY A 216 13.28 -13.78 0.20
CA GLY A 216 14.13 -14.96 0.18
C GLY A 216 14.20 -15.70 -1.15
N GLY A 217 14.88 -16.85 -1.13
CA GLY A 217 15.20 -17.65 -2.30
C GLY A 217 14.13 -18.66 -2.70
N PHE A 218 14.45 -19.43 -3.74
CA PHE A 218 13.64 -20.47 -4.33
C PHE A 218 14.05 -21.83 -3.77
N TRP A 219 13.11 -22.50 -3.12
CA TRP A 219 13.32 -23.77 -2.42
C TRP A 219 12.49 -24.87 -3.05
N ARG A 220 13.07 -26.07 -3.14
CA ARG A 220 12.41 -27.28 -3.63
C ARG A 220 12.40 -28.36 -2.57
N MET A 221 11.31 -29.10 -2.51
CA MET A 221 11.18 -30.30 -1.67
C MET A 221 10.21 -31.30 -2.29
N LYS A 222 10.29 -32.56 -1.86
CA LYS A 222 9.21 -33.53 -2.15
C LYS A 222 7.89 -33.02 -1.58
N ALA A 223 6.80 -33.31 -2.29
CA ALA A 223 5.44 -32.97 -1.86
C ALA A 223 4.91 -33.92 -0.76
N GLU A 224 5.76 -34.23 0.23
CA GLU A 224 5.53 -35.12 1.35
C GLU A 224 5.96 -34.43 2.66
N ALA A 225 5.10 -34.46 3.68
CA ALA A 225 5.38 -33.81 4.97
C ALA A 225 6.66 -34.36 5.62
N GLY A 226 7.47 -33.45 6.17
CA GLY A 226 8.76 -33.80 6.80
C GLY A 226 9.91 -34.02 5.81
N SER A 227 9.70 -33.78 4.51
CA SER A 227 10.80 -33.79 3.55
C SER A 227 11.72 -32.60 3.73
N GLU A 228 13.03 -32.81 3.55
CA GLU A 228 14.02 -31.75 3.64
C GLU A 228 14.00 -30.85 2.39
N PRO A 229 13.83 -29.52 2.54
CA PRO A 229 13.90 -28.59 1.43
C PRO A 229 15.35 -28.20 1.10
N ARG A 230 15.61 -27.96 -0.19
CA ARG A 230 16.89 -27.42 -0.68
C ARG A 230 16.69 -26.11 -1.43
N GLU A 231 17.55 -25.14 -1.19
CA GLU A 231 17.60 -23.92 -1.99
C GLU A 231 18.21 -24.24 -3.36
N ILE A 232 17.59 -23.74 -4.43
CA ILE A 232 18.10 -23.88 -5.79
C ILE A 232 18.62 -22.57 -6.38
N HIS A 233 18.18 -21.44 -5.82
CA HIS A 233 18.56 -20.11 -6.26
C HIS A 233 18.16 -19.10 -5.18
N TYR A 234 19.03 -18.14 -4.86
CA TYR A 234 18.70 -17.03 -3.97
C TYR A 234 18.57 -15.74 -4.79
N GLU A 235 17.44 -15.05 -4.64
CA GLU A 235 17.21 -13.75 -5.27
C GLU A 235 16.11 -13.00 -4.53
N GLU A 236 16.34 -11.74 -4.16
CA GLU A 236 15.31 -10.94 -3.53
C GLU A 236 14.28 -10.42 -4.55
N THR A 237 13.00 -10.56 -4.24
CA THR A 237 11.89 -10.29 -5.20
C THR A 237 10.75 -9.43 -4.65
N THR A 238 10.89 -8.86 -3.45
CA THR A 238 9.89 -8.02 -2.77
C THR A 238 8.46 -8.56 -2.83
N TRP A 239 8.30 -9.86 -2.55
CA TRP A 239 7.06 -10.63 -2.44
C TRP A 239 6.36 -10.91 -3.77
N LYS A 240 7.02 -10.63 -4.90
CA LYS A 240 6.44 -10.72 -6.25
C LYS A 240 6.92 -11.89 -7.10
N ALA A 241 7.82 -12.76 -6.62
CA ALA A 241 8.43 -13.87 -7.38
C ALA A 241 7.43 -14.70 -8.21
N ARG A 242 6.40 -15.28 -7.56
CA ARG A 242 5.31 -16.05 -8.18
C ARG A 242 5.79 -17.02 -9.29
N PRO A 243 6.69 -17.99 -8.97
CA PRO A 243 7.29 -18.84 -9.99
C PRO A 243 6.29 -19.82 -10.62
N ASP A 244 6.56 -20.22 -11.87
CA ASP A 244 5.80 -21.27 -12.57
C ASP A 244 6.73 -22.14 -13.43
N PHE A 245 6.46 -23.44 -13.49
CA PHE A 245 7.25 -24.38 -14.29
C PHE A 245 6.83 -24.30 -15.77
N SER A 246 7.80 -24.40 -16.67
CA SER A 246 7.50 -24.67 -18.07
C SER A 246 6.85 -26.04 -18.24
N PRO A 247 5.99 -26.26 -19.24
CA PRO A 247 5.29 -27.55 -19.43
C PRO A 247 6.23 -28.74 -19.65
N ASP A 248 7.44 -28.49 -20.15
CA ASP A 248 8.51 -29.49 -20.32
C ASP A 248 9.27 -29.80 -19.00
N GLY A 249 8.99 -29.09 -17.91
CA GLY A 249 9.61 -29.25 -16.59
C GLY A 249 11.06 -28.76 -16.50
N LYS A 250 11.61 -28.13 -17.54
CA LYS A 250 13.04 -27.78 -17.62
C LYS A 250 13.37 -26.37 -17.15
N ARG A 251 12.39 -25.47 -17.11
CA ARG A 251 12.59 -24.04 -16.80
C ARG A 251 11.55 -23.57 -15.80
N ILE A 252 11.90 -22.50 -15.10
CA ILE A 252 11.01 -21.76 -14.21
C ILE A 252 10.96 -20.32 -14.71
N VAL A 253 9.75 -19.77 -14.86
CA VAL A 253 9.53 -18.32 -15.04
C VAL A 253 9.17 -17.70 -13.70
N TYR A 254 9.66 -16.51 -13.43
CA TYR A 254 9.35 -15.75 -12.21
C TYR A 254 9.53 -14.26 -12.44
N ALA A 255 9.05 -13.43 -11.52
CA ALA A 255 9.24 -11.99 -11.56
C ALA A 255 10.32 -11.54 -10.57
N SER A 256 11.20 -10.65 -11.01
CA SER A 256 12.28 -10.12 -10.18
C SER A 256 12.81 -8.80 -10.69
N TYR A 257 13.34 -7.99 -9.79
CA TYR A 257 14.02 -6.75 -10.10
C TYR A 257 15.53 -6.90 -10.28
N LEU A 258 16.15 -7.99 -9.78
CA LEU A 258 17.62 -8.26 -9.80
C LEU A 258 18.50 -7.00 -9.62
N GLY A 259 18.25 -6.24 -8.54
CA GLY A 259 18.97 -4.99 -8.23
C GLY A 259 18.59 -3.74 -9.04
N GLN A 260 17.68 -3.84 -10.02
CA GLN A 260 17.10 -2.69 -10.73
C GLN A 260 15.82 -2.18 -10.05
N GLN A 261 15.18 -1.14 -10.60
CA GLN A 261 14.04 -0.50 -9.93
C GLN A 261 12.70 -1.25 -10.09
N TRP A 262 12.55 -2.03 -11.16
CA TRP A 262 11.26 -2.61 -11.57
C TRP A 262 11.33 -4.11 -11.79
N HIS A 263 10.25 -4.82 -11.48
CA HIS A 263 10.17 -6.26 -11.69
C HIS A 263 10.03 -6.57 -13.17
N GLN A 264 10.92 -7.40 -13.68
CA GLN A 264 10.84 -8.01 -14.99
C GLN A 264 10.66 -9.52 -14.86
N LEU A 265 10.32 -10.17 -15.97
CA LEU A 265 10.22 -11.61 -16.06
C LEU A 265 11.60 -12.20 -16.34
N TRP A 266 11.94 -13.25 -15.58
CA TRP A 266 13.20 -13.98 -15.69
C TRP A 266 12.92 -15.46 -15.89
N LEU A 267 13.86 -16.13 -16.56
CA LEU A 267 13.89 -17.58 -16.69
C LEU A 267 15.13 -18.14 -16.02
N MET A 268 14.97 -19.26 -15.30
CA MET A 268 16.08 -20.07 -14.79
C MET A 268 15.87 -21.56 -15.10
N PRO A 269 16.93 -22.38 -15.10
CA PRO A 269 16.79 -23.83 -15.16
C PRO A 269 15.99 -24.36 -13.96
N ALA A 270 15.16 -25.39 -14.17
CA ALA A 270 14.32 -25.95 -13.11
C ALA A 270 15.10 -26.47 -11.89
N GLN A 271 16.36 -26.88 -12.09
CA GLN A 271 17.23 -27.39 -11.03
C GLN A 271 17.99 -26.30 -10.26
N GLY A 272 17.81 -25.02 -10.62
CA GLY A 272 18.66 -23.92 -10.18
C GLY A 272 19.76 -23.60 -11.19
N GLY A 273 20.41 -22.45 -11.01
CA GLY A 273 21.46 -21.93 -11.88
C GLY A 273 21.17 -20.51 -12.36
N ASP A 274 22.00 -20.03 -13.29
CA ASP A 274 21.97 -18.62 -13.71
C ASP A 274 20.65 -18.24 -14.38
N PRO A 275 19.96 -17.19 -13.88
CA PRO A 275 18.77 -16.66 -14.52
C PRO A 275 19.11 -15.69 -15.65
N PHE A 276 18.17 -15.49 -16.58
CA PHE A 276 18.26 -14.44 -17.60
C PHE A 276 16.91 -13.74 -17.82
N PRO A 277 16.91 -12.43 -18.15
CA PRO A 277 15.69 -11.68 -18.31
C PRO A 277 15.04 -11.97 -19.66
N ILE A 278 13.70 -12.01 -19.68
CA ILE A 278 12.90 -12.19 -20.90
C ILE A 278 11.91 -11.05 -21.14
N SER A 279 11.83 -10.07 -20.23
CA SER A 279 11.14 -8.81 -20.43
C SER A 279 11.98 -7.64 -19.93
N TYR A 280 11.69 -6.43 -20.41
CA TYR A 280 12.48 -5.23 -20.13
C TYR A 280 11.56 -4.01 -20.03
N GLY A 281 11.87 -3.07 -19.13
CA GLY A 281 11.19 -1.79 -19.03
C GLY A 281 11.21 -1.17 -17.63
N ASP A 282 10.79 0.08 -17.54
CA ASP A 282 10.70 0.85 -16.29
C ASP A 282 9.31 0.75 -15.65
N PHE A 283 8.83 -0.49 -15.50
CA PHE A 283 7.52 -0.85 -14.97
C PHE A 283 7.52 -2.32 -14.54
N ASP A 284 6.61 -2.71 -13.66
CA ASP A 284 6.50 -4.10 -13.21
C ASP A 284 5.78 -4.98 -14.25
N ASN A 285 6.40 -6.11 -14.58
CA ASN A 285 5.78 -7.32 -15.15
C ASN A 285 5.84 -8.43 -14.09
N VAL A 286 4.70 -8.94 -13.63
CA VAL A 286 4.56 -9.83 -12.47
C VAL A 286 3.53 -10.94 -12.68
N SER A 287 3.48 -11.90 -11.75
CA SER A 287 2.54 -13.03 -11.77
C SER A 287 2.55 -13.84 -13.09
N PRO A 288 3.73 -14.23 -13.62
CA PRO A 288 3.80 -14.97 -14.87
C PRO A 288 3.21 -16.38 -14.76
N ARG A 289 2.56 -16.87 -15.81
CA ARG A 289 2.13 -18.28 -15.96
C ARG A 289 2.38 -18.80 -17.37
N TRP A 290 2.92 -20.00 -17.46
CA TRP A 290 3.10 -20.70 -18.73
C TRP A 290 1.77 -21.17 -19.30
N SER A 291 1.58 -21.05 -20.61
CA SER A 291 0.51 -21.75 -21.30
C SER A 291 0.76 -23.26 -21.24
N PRO A 292 -0.29 -24.11 -21.13
CA PRO A 292 -0.13 -25.56 -21.11
C PRO A 292 0.59 -26.12 -22.35
N ASP A 293 0.47 -25.47 -23.50
CA ASP A 293 1.19 -25.83 -24.73
C ASP A 293 2.62 -25.27 -24.84
N GLY A 294 3.06 -24.46 -23.87
CA GLY A 294 4.42 -23.92 -23.77
C GLY A 294 4.75 -22.81 -24.77
N LYS A 295 3.77 -22.29 -25.51
CA LYS A 295 4.00 -21.26 -26.54
C LYS A 295 3.96 -19.83 -26.02
N HIS A 296 3.24 -19.62 -24.91
CA HIS A 296 3.03 -18.29 -24.35
C HIS A 296 3.34 -18.25 -22.86
N ILE A 297 3.72 -17.06 -22.40
CA ILE A 297 3.73 -16.69 -20.98
C ILE A 297 2.71 -15.56 -20.84
N ALA A 298 1.71 -15.74 -19.98
CA ALA A 298 0.76 -14.70 -19.60
C ALA A 298 1.22 -14.04 -18.30
N PHE A 299 1.07 -12.73 -18.18
CA PHE A 299 1.55 -11.97 -17.01
C PHE A 299 0.74 -10.68 -16.80
N ILE A 300 0.85 -10.11 -15.60
CA ILE A 300 0.26 -8.82 -15.25
C ILE A 300 1.33 -7.74 -15.39
N SER A 301 0.97 -6.62 -16.01
CA SER A 301 1.86 -5.49 -16.25
C SER A 301 1.22 -4.19 -15.79
N ASN A 302 2.01 -3.31 -15.17
CA ASN A 302 1.57 -1.95 -14.83
C ASN A 302 2.20 -0.87 -15.72
N ARG A 303 2.68 -1.24 -16.92
CA ARG A 303 3.33 -0.32 -17.87
C ARG A 303 2.51 0.92 -18.22
N ASN A 304 1.18 0.81 -18.18
CA ASN A 304 0.25 1.92 -18.44
C ASN A 304 -0.19 2.67 -17.15
N GLY A 305 0.45 2.39 -16.01
CA GLY A 305 0.14 2.91 -14.69
C GLY A 305 -0.88 2.04 -13.93
N ASN A 306 -1.96 1.63 -14.60
CA ASN A 306 -2.91 0.62 -14.09
C ASN A 306 -2.45 -0.80 -14.47
N THR A 307 -2.97 -1.82 -13.81
CA THR A 307 -2.69 -3.23 -14.08
C THR A 307 -3.41 -3.71 -15.35
N SER A 308 -2.69 -4.44 -16.21
CA SER A 308 -3.15 -4.94 -17.51
C SER A 308 -2.65 -6.37 -17.73
N LEU A 309 -3.37 -7.16 -18.53
CA LEU A 309 -3.03 -8.55 -18.82
C LEU A 309 -2.30 -8.65 -20.17
N TRP A 310 -1.15 -9.30 -20.18
CA TRP A 310 -0.29 -9.40 -21.35
C TRP A 310 0.11 -10.85 -21.64
N LEU A 311 0.40 -11.09 -22.91
CA LEU A 311 0.94 -12.33 -23.44
C LEU A 311 2.31 -12.05 -24.05
N GLN A 312 3.26 -12.94 -23.81
CA GLN A 312 4.53 -12.99 -24.51
C GLN A 312 4.66 -14.33 -25.24
N GLU A 313 4.99 -14.29 -26.53
CA GLU A 313 5.43 -15.47 -27.26
C GLU A 313 6.80 -15.92 -26.75
N VAL A 314 6.93 -17.21 -26.44
CA VAL A 314 8.17 -17.78 -25.90
C VAL A 314 9.27 -17.77 -26.97
N LEU A 315 8.90 -18.03 -28.22
CA LEU A 315 9.76 -17.90 -29.39
C LEU A 315 9.47 -16.55 -30.06
N GLY A 316 10.51 -15.78 -30.37
CA GLY A 316 10.36 -14.47 -31.03
C GLY A 316 10.07 -13.30 -30.08
N GLY A 317 9.45 -13.53 -28.91
CA GLY A 317 9.32 -12.52 -27.85
C GLY A 317 8.22 -11.48 -28.08
N ALA A 318 7.34 -11.67 -29.06
CA ALA A 318 6.25 -10.73 -29.32
C ALA A 318 5.34 -10.59 -28.10
N GLN A 319 5.05 -9.34 -27.70
CA GLN A 319 4.16 -9.04 -26.59
C GLN A 319 2.84 -8.43 -27.08
N THR A 320 1.72 -8.89 -26.54
CA THR A 320 0.38 -8.37 -26.87
C THR A 320 -0.48 -8.24 -25.63
N GLU A 321 -1.17 -7.10 -25.48
CA GLU A 321 -2.14 -6.88 -24.41
C GLU A 321 -3.46 -7.61 -24.72
N LEU A 322 -3.99 -8.34 -23.73
CA LEU A 322 -5.32 -8.94 -23.79
C LEU A 322 -6.34 -7.98 -23.17
N ILE A 323 -6.95 -7.14 -24.02
CA ILE A 323 -7.85 -6.07 -23.60
C ILE A 323 -9.31 -6.58 -23.47
N ALA A 324 -9.93 -6.35 -22.31
CA ALA A 324 -11.36 -6.59 -22.09
C ALA A 324 -12.18 -5.31 -22.35
N LYS A 325 -12.61 -5.09 -23.60
CA LYS A 325 -13.42 -3.92 -24.01
C LYS A 325 -14.90 -4.05 -23.65
N GLU A 326 -15.41 -5.28 -23.65
CA GLU A 326 -16.78 -5.59 -23.23
C GLU A 326 -16.71 -6.50 -22.00
N ARG A 327 -17.43 -6.15 -20.94
CA ARG A 327 -17.53 -6.94 -19.71
C ARG A 327 -18.96 -7.47 -19.58
N ARG A 328 -19.12 -8.79 -19.62
CA ARG A 328 -20.41 -9.48 -19.43
C ARG A 328 -20.56 -9.93 -17.99
N TYR A 329 -21.44 -9.25 -17.27
CA TYR A 329 -21.68 -9.48 -15.85
C TYR A 329 -22.67 -10.62 -15.63
N LEU A 330 -22.53 -11.34 -14.50
CA LEU A 330 -23.48 -12.38 -14.09
C LEU A 330 -24.78 -11.81 -13.50
N LYS A 331 -24.67 -10.64 -12.87
CA LYS A 331 -25.79 -9.96 -12.23
C LYS A 331 -26.26 -8.79 -13.09
N PRO A 332 -27.55 -8.40 -13.04
CA PRO A 332 -28.03 -7.18 -13.67
C PRO A 332 -27.22 -5.96 -13.19
N SER A 333 -26.72 -5.16 -14.14
CA SER A 333 -25.93 -3.96 -13.88
C SER A 333 -26.55 -2.73 -14.54
N GLY A 334 -26.16 -1.55 -14.08
CA GLY A 334 -26.51 -0.26 -14.68
C GLY A 334 -25.27 0.62 -14.84
N GLN A 335 -25.41 1.71 -15.59
CA GLN A 335 -24.37 2.74 -15.71
C GLN A 335 -24.61 3.82 -14.66
N PHE A 336 -23.56 4.20 -13.95
CA PHE A 336 -23.58 5.29 -13.00
C PHE A 336 -22.61 6.39 -13.44
N SER A 337 -23.09 7.64 -13.48
CA SER A 337 -22.27 8.82 -13.72
C SER A 337 -22.33 9.74 -12.50
N ILE A 338 -21.19 10.27 -12.09
CA ILE A 338 -21.09 11.24 -11.00
C ILE A 338 -20.32 12.47 -11.49
N THR A 339 -20.83 13.65 -11.15
CA THR A 339 -20.14 14.93 -11.33
C THR A 339 -20.00 15.64 -10.00
N VAL A 340 -18.79 16.08 -9.68
CA VAL A 340 -18.44 16.76 -8.43
C VAL A 340 -18.10 18.21 -8.74
N LEU A 341 -18.86 19.14 -8.15
CA LEU A 341 -18.77 20.57 -8.41
C LEU A 341 -18.35 21.33 -7.15
N SER A 342 -17.55 22.38 -7.31
CA SER A 342 -17.33 23.44 -6.32
C SER A 342 -17.40 24.79 -7.03
N ALA A 343 -18.14 25.74 -6.45
CA ALA A 343 -18.41 27.04 -7.07
C ALA A 343 -18.89 26.94 -8.54
N GLY A 344 -19.72 25.93 -8.84
CA GLY A 344 -20.29 25.70 -10.17
C GLY A 344 -19.35 25.09 -11.20
N ARG A 345 -18.13 24.68 -10.84
CA ARG A 345 -17.16 24.06 -11.76
C ARG A 345 -16.80 22.63 -11.33
N PRO A 346 -16.56 21.70 -12.26
CA PRO A 346 -16.01 20.39 -11.95
C PRO A 346 -14.68 20.53 -11.21
N VAL A 347 -14.51 19.75 -10.14
CA VAL A 347 -13.29 19.73 -9.34
C VAL A 347 -12.86 18.30 -9.04
N PRO A 348 -11.54 18.03 -8.97
CA PRO A 348 -11.05 16.74 -8.54
C PRO A 348 -11.56 16.36 -7.14
N ALA A 349 -11.76 15.08 -6.89
CA ALA A 349 -12.23 14.61 -5.59
C ALA A 349 -11.93 13.13 -5.42
N ARG A 350 -11.90 12.68 -4.17
CA ARG A 350 -11.92 11.27 -3.81
C ARG A 350 -13.37 10.78 -3.69
N ILE A 351 -13.65 9.63 -4.27
CA ILE A 351 -15.00 9.04 -4.31
C ILE A 351 -14.95 7.60 -3.79
N PHE A 352 -15.91 7.28 -2.93
CA PHE A 352 -16.22 5.92 -2.49
C PHE A 352 -17.58 5.54 -3.07
N VAL A 353 -17.67 4.38 -3.71
CA VAL A 353 -18.94 3.82 -4.20
C VAL A 353 -19.05 2.40 -3.66
N THR A 354 -20.05 2.13 -2.82
CA THR A 354 -20.26 0.83 -2.16
C THR A 354 -21.68 0.34 -2.42
N ALA A 355 -21.82 -0.90 -2.88
CA ALA A 355 -23.13 -1.52 -3.10
C ALA A 355 -23.69 -2.17 -1.81
N GLU A 356 -24.94 -2.64 -1.87
CA GLU A 356 -25.63 -3.31 -0.75
C GLU A 356 -24.90 -4.55 -0.21
N ASP A 357 -24.13 -5.24 -1.04
CA ASP A 357 -23.31 -6.39 -0.64
C ASP A 357 -21.99 -5.98 0.06
N GLY A 358 -21.76 -4.68 0.24
CA GLY A 358 -20.56 -4.11 0.84
C GLY A 358 -19.38 -3.96 -0.12
N ARG A 359 -19.49 -4.43 -1.38
CA ARG A 359 -18.41 -4.33 -2.35
C ARG A 359 -18.28 -2.92 -2.91
N ALA A 360 -17.03 -2.53 -3.12
CA ALA A 360 -16.67 -1.26 -3.73
C ALA A 360 -16.54 -1.34 -5.26
N TYR A 361 -16.87 -0.23 -5.93
CA TYR A 361 -16.87 -0.09 -7.39
C TYR A 361 -16.18 1.21 -7.82
N ALA A 362 -15.49 1.17 -8.96
CA ALA A 362 -14.80 2.30 -9.57
C ALA A 362 -14.83 2.19 -11.09
N PRO A 363 -14.54 3.28 -11.84
CA PRO A 363 -14.32 3.21 -13.28
C PRO A 363 -13.18 2.24 -13.65
N ASP A 364 -13.32 1.58 -14.80
CA ASP A 364 -12.46 0.48 -15.24
C ASP A 364 -10.98 0.86 -15.42
N ASP A 365 -10.69 2.14 -15.64
CA ASP A 365 -9.37 2.71 -15.93
C ASP A 365 -8.74 3.45 -14.74
N THR A 366 -9.45 3.56 -13.62
CA THR A 366 -8.98 4.26 -12.41
C THR A 366 -8.26 3.34 -11.44
N TRP A 367 -7.53 3.90 -10.48
CA TRP A 367 -6.90 3.12 -9.42
C TRP A 367 -7.86 2.94 -8.26
N MET A 368 -7.94 1.71 -7.77
CA MET A 368 -8.67 1.40 -6.55
C MET A 368 -7.70 1.33 -5.37
N ARG A 369 -7.96 2.11 -4.34
CA ARG A 369 -7.20 2.10 -3.08
C ARG A 369 -8.09 1.72 -1.91
N ALA A 370 -7.52 1.17 -0.86
CA ALA A 370 -8.20 0.83 0.39
C ALA A 370 -7.54 1.55 1.58
N ASP A 371 -8.37 1.94 2.55
CA ASP A 371 -7.95 2.57 3.81
C ASP A 371 -8.29 1.64 4.98
N ASP A 372 -7.31 1.31 5.82
CA ASP A 372 -7.49 0.36 6.93
C ASP A 372 -8.23 0.95 8.15
N SER A 373 -8.53 2.25 8.12
CA SER A 373 -9.19 2.97 9.21
C SER A 373 -10.70 2.83 9.14
N PHE A 374 -11.22 1.67 9.53
CA PHE A 374 -12.66 1.45 9.57
C PHE A 374 -13.12 0.65 10.78
N VAL A 375 -14.38 0.86 11.14
CA VAL A 375 -15.04 0.11 12.19
C VAL A 375 -15.69 -1.12 11.58
N ARG A 376 -15.18 -2.32 11.92
CA ARG A 376 -15.66 -3.60 11.38
C ARG A 376 -17.13 -3.89 11.67
N SER A 377 -17.68 -3.35 12.76
CA SER A 377 -19.11 -3.46 13.05
C SER A 377 -19.98 -2.60 12.13
N GLU A 378 -19.39 -1.63 11.41
CA GLU A 378 -20.10 -0.74 10.50
C GLU A 378 -19.97 -1.18 9.03
N ARG A 379 -18.86 -1.82 8.65
CA ARG A 379 -18.59 -2.27 7.27
C ARG A 379 -17.86 -3.61 7.27
N ALA A 380 -18.16 -4.45 6.29
CA ALA A 380 -17.54 -5.77 6.14
C ALA A 380 -16.10 -5.71 5.58
N PHE A 381 -15.78 -4.67 4.82
CA PHE A 381 -14.50 -4.48 4.17
C PHE A 381 -13.95 -3.09 4.50
N GLU A 382 -12.67 -2.92 4.20
CA GLU A 382 -12.03 -1.61 4.18
C GLU A 382 -12.78 -0.70 3.20
N PRO A 383 -12.95 0.59 3.52
CA PRO A 383 -13.45 1.55 2.55
C PRO A 383 -12.46 1.66 1.39
N HIS A 384 -12.96 1.41 0.18
CA HIS A 384 -12.18 1.58 -1.03
C HIS A 384 -12.63 2.82 -1.81
N TYR A 385 -11.66 3.49 -2.43
CA TYR A 385 -11.87 4.73 -3.15
C TYR A 385 -11.08 4.81 -4.44
N PHE A 386 -11.51 5.74 -5.29
CA PHE A 386 -10.80 6.19 -6.48
C PHE A 386 -10.84 7.73 -6.57
N GLN A 387 -9.95 8.33 -7.36
CA GLN A 387 -9.96 9.75 -7.64
C GLN A 387 -10.72 10.07 -8.94
N THR A 388 -11.42 11.19 -8.94
CA THR A 388 -11.99 11.80 -10.15
C THR A 388 -11.30 13.12 -10.45
N SER A 389 -11.29 13.52 -11.72
CA SER A 389 -10.96 14.89 -12.15
C SER A 389 -12.17 15.85 -12.07
N GLY A 390 -13.35 15.33 -11.72
CA GLY A 390 -14.59 16.07 -11.55
C GLY A 390 -15.80 15.36 -12.14
N THR A 391 -15.60 14.44 -13.08
CA THR A 391 -16.65 13.55 -13.60
C THR A 391 -16.12 12.13 -13.75
N SER A 392 -16.94 11.14 -13.41
CA SER A 392 -16.61 9.73 -13.57
C SER A 392 -17.83 8.93 -14.02
N GLU A 393 -17.59 7.92 -14.87
CA GLU A 393 -18.60 6.94 -15.28
C GLU A 393 -18.12 5.54 -14.89
N LEU A 394 -19.01 4.71 -14.36
CA LEU A 394 -18.70 3.35 -13.95
C LEU A 394 -19.90 2.41 -14.12
N ASN A 395 -19.61 1.12 -14.33
CA ASN A 395 -20.60 0.06 -14.31
C ASN A 395 -20.74 -0.47 -12.88
N VAL A 396 -21.98 -0.63 -12.42
CA VAL A 396 -22.32 -0.99 -11.04
C VAL A 396 -23.48 -1.98 -11.02
N PRO A 397 -23.63 -2.82 -9.98
CA PRO A 397 -24.80 -3.68 -9.84
C PRO A 397 -26.08 -2.85 -9.74
N ALA A 398 -27.18 -3.38 -10.24
CA ALA A 398 -28.50 -2.82 -9.95
C ALA A 398 -28.82 -2.99 -8.45
N GLY A 399 -29.39 -1.96 -7.83
CA GLY A 399 -29.62 -1.91 -6.37
C GLY A 399 -29.23 -0.56 -5.78
N HIS A 400 -29.25 -0.43 -4.45
CA HIS A 400 -28.80 0.79 -3.78
C HIS A 400 -27.27 0.89 -3.75
N LEU A 401 -26.77 2.11 -3.93
CA LEU A 401 -25.37 2.46 -3.71
C LEU A 401 -25.25 3.52 -2.62
N GLN A 402 -24.27 3.33 -1.75
CA GLN A 402 -23.73 4.39 -0.89
C GLN A 402 -22.61 5.09 -1.67
N VAL A 403 -22.69 6.41 -1.77
CA VAL A 403 -21.70 7.25 -2.42
C VAL A 403 -21.18 8.26 -1.41
N GLU A 404 -19.86 8.28 -1.20
CA GLU A 404 -19.19 9.28 -0.35
C GLU A 404 -18.19 10.06 -1.21
N VAL A 405 -18.14 11.39 -1.04
CA VAL A 405 -17.23 12.28 -1.77
C VAL A 405 -16.47 13.17 -0.80
N MET A 406 -15.16 13.23 -0.99
CA MET A 406 -14.23 14.00 -0.16
C MET A 406 -13.29 14.84 -1.05
N ARG A 407 -12.87 16.00 -0.56
CA ARG A 407 -11.88 16.87 -1.19
C ARG A 407 -11.04 17.54 -0.11
N GLY A 408 -10.07 16.82 0.44
CA GLY A 408 -9.24 17.31 1.55
C GLY A 408 -10.03 17.61 2.82
N PHE A 409 -9.40 18.34 3.74
CA PHE A 409 -10.00 18.73 5.02
C PHE A 409 -10.65 20.11 5.00
N GLU A 410 -10.59 20.81 3.86
CA GLU A 410 -11.15 22.15 3.68
C GLU A 410 -12.58 22.11 3.14
N TYR A 411 -13.15 20.92 2.92
CA TYR A 411 -14.50 20.70 2.44
C TYR A 411 -15.25 19.70 3.32
N ARG A 412 -16.59 19.84 3.37
CA ARG A 412 -17.45 18.84 4.02
C ARG A 412 -17.47 17.54 3.22
N VAL A 413 -17.50 16.43 3.94
CA VAL A 413 -17.75 15.11 3.34
C VAL A 413 -19.22 15.01 2.93
N GLU A 414 -19.47 14.66 1.68
CA GLU A 414 -20.81 14.48 1.15
C GLU A 414 -21.13 12.99 1.08
N LYS A 415 -22.28 12.58 1.65
CA LYS A 415 -22.77 11.19 1.58
C LYS A 415 -24.14 11.16 0.91
N ARG A 416 -24.37 10.22 -0.01
CA ARG A 416 -25.64 10.04 -0.73
C ARG A 416 -25.97 8.56 -0.88
N GLN A 417 -27.27 8.29 -0.91
CA GLN A 417 -27.82 7.00 -1.32
C GLN A 417 -28.55 7.17 -2.64
N ILE A 418 -28.29 6.28 -3.58
CA ILE A 418 -28.93 6.29 -4.90
C ILE A 418 -29.38 4.89 -5.28
N LEU A 419 -30.42 4.80 -6.10
CA LEU A 419 -30.91 3.55 -6.66
C LEU A 419 -30.46 3.42 -8.12
N ILE A 420 -29.84 2.29 -8.45
CA ILE A 420 -29.45 1.93 -9.81
C ILE A 420 -30.44 0.93 -10.39
N ALA A 421 -31.05 1.29 -11.51
CA ALA A 421 -31.90 0.39 -12.28
C ALA A 421 -31.08 -0.38 -13.33
N ALA A 422 -31.36 -1.67 -13.48
CA ALA A 422 -30.70 -2.53 -14.46
C ALA A 422 -30.85 -1.98 -15.90
N GLY A 423 -29.75 -1.99 -16.66
CA GLY A 423 -29.69 -1.53 -18.05
C GLY A 423 -29.91 -0.01 -18.24
N ARG A 424 -30.06 0.77 -17.17
CA ARG A 424 -30.28 2.22 -17.24
C ARG A 424 -29.03 2.99 -16.80
N ARG A 425 -28.97 4.25 -17.25
CA ARG A 425 -27.99 5.23 -16.79
C ARG A 425 -28.61 6.08 -15.67
N THR A 426 -27.92 6.16 -14.53
CA THR A 426 -28.26 7.04 -13.41
C THR A 426 -27.15 8.08 -13.26
N SER A 427 -27.50 9.34 -13.04
CA SER A 427 -26.53 10.44 -12.84
C SER A 427 -26.71 11.10 -11.48
N LEU A 428 -25.60 11.45 -10.83
CA LEU A 428 -25.57 12.18 -9.56
C LEU A 428 -24.66 13.40 -9.67
N THR A 429 -25.15 14.57 -9.25
CA THR A 429 -24.33 15.77 -9.11
C THR A 429 -24.15 16.11 -7.64
N ILE A 430 -22.91 16.23 -7.19
CA ILE A 430 -22.54 16.63 -5.83
C ILE A 430 -21.98 18.05 -5.88
N TYR A 431 -22.46 18.91 -4.98
CA TYR A 431 -21.93 20.27 -4.77
C TYR A 431 -21.18 20.28 -3.45
N LEU A 432 -19.85 20.39 -3.51
CA LEU A 432 -19.00 20.43 -2.33
C LEU A 432 -19.14 21.77 -1.59
N GLN A 433 -19.25 21.69 -0.27
CA GLN A 433 -19.34 22.85 0.61
C GLN A 433 -17.99 23.07 1.31
N PRO A 434 -17.29 24.21 1.08
CA PRO A 434 -16.06 24.51 1.78
C PRO A 434 -16.33 24.75 3.27
N LEU A 435 -15.40 24.35 4.11
CA LEU A 435 -15.38 24.64 5.54
C LEU A 435 -14.85 26.06 5.80
N ASN A 436 -15.23 26.62 6.95
CA ASN A 436 -14.72 27.91 7.38
C ASN A 436 -13.34 27.72 8.03
N VAL A 437 -12.29 27.68 7.22
CA VAL A 437 -10.91 27.65 7.69
C VAL A 437 -10.43 29.05 8.12
N PRO A 438 -9.49 29.17 9.07
CA PRO A 438 -8.93 30.46 9.48
C PRO A 438 -8.38 31.27 8.29
N LYS A 439 -8.74 32.55 8.24
CA LYS A 439 -8.29 33.49 7.20
C LYS A 439 -7.58 34.68 7.81
N ASP A 440 -6.57 35.18 7.12
CA ASP A 440 -5.86 36.42 7.44
C ASP A 440 -5.71 37.26 6.16
N ALA A 441 -5.81 38.57 6.28
CA ALA A 441 -5.60 39.48 5.15
C ALA A 441 -4.12 39.63 4.79
N ARG A 442 -3.21 39.34 5.75
CA ARG A 442 -1.75 39.51 5.60
C ARG A 442 -0.99 38.22 5.38
N SER A 443 -1.68 37.08 5.38
CA SER A 443 -1.09 35.76 5.18
C SER A 443 -2.12 34.78 4.65
N GLN A 444 -1.66 33.65 4.16
CA GLN A 444 -2.52 32.53 3.77
C GLN A 444 -1.93 31.23 4.31
N TRP A 445 -2.82 30.29 4.61
CA TRP A 445 -2.43 28.93 4.96
C TRP A 445 -2.29 28.10 3.69
N VAL A 446 -1.14 27.46 3.53
CA VAL A 446 -0.85 26.55 2.42
C VAL A 446 -0.67 25.15 2.97
N SER A 447 -1.48 24.21 2.50
CA SER A 447 -1.38 22.80 2.87
C SER A 447 -0.22 22.11 2.16
N GLY A 448 0.44 21.20 2.85
CA GLY A 448 1.39 20.29 2.24
C GLY A 448 1.59 19.01 3.02
N ASP A 449 2.31 18.10 2.38
CA ASP A 449 2.73 16.81 2.91
C ASP A 449 4.23 16.72 2.67
N VAL A 450 5.01 16.63 3.76
CA VAL A 450 6.48 16.69 3.68
C VAL A 450 7.10 15.35 3.35
N HIS A 451 6.29 14.30 3.26
CA HIS A 451 6.79 12.95 3.13
C HIS A 451 5.77 12.05 2.47
N VAL A 452 6.00 11.79 1.19
CA VAL A 452 5.29 10.74 0.46
C VAL A 452 6.25 9.89 -0.35
N HIS A 453 5.82 8.68 -0.69
CA HIS A 453 6.50 7.85 -1.69
C HIS A 453 5.54 7.43 -2.81
N MET A 454 5.99 7.60 -4.06
CA MET A 454 5.22 7.20 -5.25
C MET A 454 5.17 5.70 -5.49
N ASN A 455 6.33 5.02 -5.55
CA ASN A 455 6.45 3.63 -6.03
C ASN A 455 7.08 2.69 -5.00
N TYR A 456 6.85 2.94 -3.72
CA TYR A 456 7.34 2.14 -2.59
C TYR A 456 6.79 0.69 -2.59
N GLY A 457 5.57 0.48 -3.08
CA GLY A 457 4.90 -0.82 -3.09
C GLY A 457 3.55 -0.80 -3.82
N GLY A 458 2.81 -1.90 -3.75
CA GLY A 458 1.52 -2.07 -4.42
C GLY A 458 1.61 -2.57 -5.87
N ALA A 459 0.47 -2.53 -6.56
CA ALA A 459 0.31 -3.08 -7.92
C ALA A 459 0.38 -2.00 -9.02
N TYR A 460 0.10 -0.74 -8.67
CA TYR A 460 0.09 0.36 -9.63
C TYR A 460 1.45 1.02 -9.77
N ARG A 461 1.70 1.64 -10.93
CA ARG A 461 2.91 2.45 -11.19
C ARG A 461 2.55 3.93 -11.23
N ASN A 462 3.06 4.67 -10.25
CA ASN A 462 2.85 6.09 -10.10
C ASN A 462 3.86 6.92 -10.90
N SER A 463 3.47 8.15 -11.15
CA SER A 463 4.24 9.13 -11.92
C SER A 463 3.99 10.51 -11.29
N PRO A 464 4.90 11.48 -11.46
CA PRO A 464 4.73 12.83 -10.95
C PRO A 464 3.36 13.45 -11.30
N LYS A 465 2.92 13.28 -12.56
CA LYS A 465 1.58 13.71 -12.99
C LYS A 465 0.45 13.08 -12.18
N ARG A 466 0.48 11.77 -11.97
CA ARG A 466 -0.58 11.08 -11.21
C ARG A 466 -0.53 11.44 -9.73
N LEU A 467 0.64 11.71 -9.16
CA LEU A 467 0.75 12.21 -7.79
C LEU A 467 0.13 13.61 -7.64
N VAL A 468 0.37 14.51 -8.61
CA VAL A 468 -0.28 15.83 -8.65
C VAL A 468 -1.81 15.70 -8.80
N ASP A 469 -2.30 14.79 -9.65
CA ASP A 469 -3.74 14.53 -9.79
C ASP A 469 -4.36 14.00 -8.47
N GLN A 470 -3.63 13.16 -7.72
CA GLN A 470 -4.03 12.70 -6.39
C GLN A 470 -4.05 13.84 -5.37
N ALA A 471 -3.01 14.68 -5.33
CA ALA A 471 -2.95 15.86 -4.46
C ALA A 471 -4.09 16.84 -4.75
N ALA A 472 -4.44 17.03 -6.03
CA ALA A 472 -5.56 17.87 -6.44
C ALA A 472 -6.92 17.32 -5.97
N ALA A 473 -7.09 15.99 -5.94
CA ALA A 473 -8.29 15.33 -5.40
C ALA A 473 -8.40 15.49 -3.88
N GLU A 474 -7.28 15.54 -3.17
CA GLU A 474 -7.21 15.78 -1.72
C GLU A 474 -7.04 17.27 -1.34
N ASN A 475 -7.14 18.18 -2.31
CA ASN A 475 -6.98 19.62 -2.11
C ASN A 475 -5.67 20.00 -1.39
N LEU A 476 -4.59 19.28 -1.69
CA LEU A 476 -3.26 19.45 -1.11
C LEU A 476 -2.36 20.29 -2.02
N GLN A 477 -1.75 21.34 -1.51
CA GLN A 477 -1.05 22.32 -2.35
C GLN A 477 0.43 22.03 -2.57
N VAL A 478 1.15 21.48 -1.60
CA VAL A 478 2.58 21.13 -1.73
C VAL A 478 2.78 19.67 -1.41
N VAL A 479 3.53 18.96 -2.26
CA VAL A 479 3.92 17.58 -2.05
C VAL A 479 5.44 17.47 -2.16
N GLU A 480 6.06 16.95 -1.10
CA GLU A 480 7.46 16.53 -1.08
C GLU A 480 7.51 15.01 -1.26
N ASP A 481 7.81 14.57 -2.47
CA ASP A 481 8.02 13.16 -2.79
C ASP A 481 9.43 12.75 -2.38
N LEU A 482 9.54 12.05 -1.25
CA LEU A 482 10.81 11.56 -0.74
C LEU A 482 11.23 10.33 -1.53
N VAL A 483 12.24 10.47 -2.37
CA VAL A 483 12.89 9.31 -3.00
C VAL A 483 13.68 8.56 -1.92
N VAL A 484 13.45 7.26 -1.81
CA VAL A 484 13.97 6.41 -0.72
C VAL A 484 14.55 5.10 -1.23
N ASN A 485 15.59 4.58 -0.56
CA ASN A 485 16.03 3.20 -0.72
C ASN A 485 15.07 2.20 -0.06
N LYS A 486 14.73 1.15 -0.81
CA LYS A 486 13.88 0.05 -0.33
C LYS A 486 14.48 -1.28 -0.78
N GLU A 487 14.91 -2.08 0.21
CA GLU A 487 15.76 -3.25 0.02
C GLU A 487 17.02 -2.92 -0.80
N GLN A 488 17.16 -3.43 -2.02
CA GLN A 488 18.30 -3.20 -2.91
C GLN A 488 17.97 -2.22 -4.05
N ARG A 489 16.96 -1.36 -3.87
CA ARG A 489 16.42 -0.47 -4.90
C ARG A 489 16.24 0.96 -4.40
N ILE A 490 16.11 1.90 -5.32
CA ILE A 490 15.67 3.27 -5.12
C ILE A 490 14.61 3.56 -6.19
N PRO A 491 13.35 3.10 -6.01
CA PRO A 491 12.36 2.96 -7.10
C PRO A 491 12.12 4.24 -7.91
N ASP A 492 12.14 5.39 -7.23
CA ASP A 492 11.79 6.69 -7.79
C ASP A 492 13.01 7.54 -8.20
N ILE A 493 14.23 6.98 -8.17
CA ILE A 493 15.46 7.74 -8.44
C ILE A 493 15.49 8.42 -9.81
N ALA A 494 14.80 7.84 -10.80
CA ALA A 494 14.70 8.42 -12.14
C ALA A 494 13.91 9.73 -12.18
N TYR A 495 13.09 10.02 -11.17
CA TYR A 495 12.32 11.26 -11.06
C TYR A 495 13.04 12.35 -10.26
N PHE A 496 14.07 12.01 -9.48
CA PHE A 496 14.74 12.99 -8.63
C PHE A 496 15.28 14.18 -9.45
N SER A 497 14.95 15.38 -9.00
CA SER A 497 15.39 16.64 -9.58
C SER A 497 15.41 17.72 -8.49
N PRO A 498 16.45 18.58 -8.43
CA PRO A 498 16.50 19.70 -7.49
C PRO A 498 15.56 20.86 -7.85
N LYS A 499 14.74 20.68 -8.88
CA LYS A 499 13.83 21.69 -9.43
C LYS A 499 12.39 21.23 -9.26
N LEU A 500 11.47 22.20 -9.24
CA LEU A 500 10.04 21.97 -9.33
C LEU A 500 9.72 20.98 -10.45
N ASP A 501 8.97 19.93 -10.14
CA ASP A 501 8.63 18.91 -11.13
C ASP A 501 7.70 19.51 -12.21
N PRO A 502 7.91 19.24 -13.51
CA PRO A 502 7.08 19.77 -14.59
C PRO A 502 5.60 19.41 -14.54
N ALA A 503 5.21 18.37 -13.80
CA ALA A 503 3.81 18.02 -13.58
C ALA A 503 3.07 18.99 -12.66
N SER A 504 3.79 19.83 -11.93
CA SER A 504 3.23 20.84 -11.03
C SER A 504 2.26 21.78 -11.76
N THR A 505 1.27 22.27 -11.03
CA THR A 505 0.30 23.27 -11.49
C THR A 505 0.37 24.52 -10.63
N ALA A 506 -0.37 25.57 -10.99
CA ALA A 506 -0.46 26.79 -10.18
C ALA A 506 -1.03 26.56 -8.76
N THR A 507 -1.69 25.43 -8.52
CA THR A 507 -2.35 25.10 -7.25
C THR A 507 -1.77 23.88 -6.54
N ASN A 508 -0.87 23.13 -7.18
CA ASN A 508 -0.31 21.89 -6.68
C ASN A 508 1.16 21.83 -7.11
N LEU A 509 2.09 22.06 -6.18
CA LEU A 509 3.51 21.93 -6.43
C LEU A 509 3.98 20.54 -6.00
N LEU A 510 4.82 19.93 -6.83
CA LEU A 510 5.52 18.69 -6.54
C LEU A 510 7.03 18.95 -6.59
N PHE A 511 7.71 18.54 -5.53
CA PHE A 511 9.15 18.52 -5.43
C PHE A 511 9.61 17.10 -5.11
N HIS A 512 10.78 16.73 -5.62
CA HIS A 512 11.44 15.48 -5.24
C HIS A 512 12.48 15.80 -4.18
N ALA A 513 12.32 15.17 -3.03
CA ALA A 513 13.19 15.28 -1.87
C ALA A 513 13.73 13.87 -1.56
N GLN A 514 14.40 13.69 -0.42
CA GLN A 514 15.02 12.41 -0.07
C GLN A 514 14.62 11.96 1.33
N GLU A 515 14.20 10.71 1.48
CA GLU A 515 14.24 10.05 2.79
C GLU A 515 15.57 9.33 2.86
N PHE A 516 16.50 9.83 3.67
CA PHE A 516 17.73 9.08 3.93
C PHE A 516 17.41 7.99 4.96
N HIS A 517 17.15 6.79 4.47
CA HIS A 517 16.60 5.69 5.25
C HIS A 517 17.70 4.73 5.73
N THR A 518 17.94 4.71 7.04
CA THR A 518 18.91 3.80 7.66
C THR A 518 18.21 2.82 8.61
N SER A 519 18.67 1.57 8.61
CA SER A 519 18.12 0.56 9.54
C SER A 519 18.65 0.68 10.98
N TYR A 520 19.51 1.66 11.26
CA TYR A 520 20.19 1.79 12.56
C TYR A 520 20.00 3.16 13.21
N TRP A 521 20.20 4.25 12.46
CA TRP A 521 20.13 5.63 12.97
C TRP A 521 18.73 6.25 12.88
N GLY A 522 17.77 5.53 12.29
CA GLY A 522 16.48 6.10 11.92
C GLY A 522 16.56 6.83 10.59
N HIS A 523 15.52 7.60 10.29
CA HIS A 523 15.30 8.14 8.95
C HIS A 523 15.23 9.67 8.99
N LEU A 524 15.82 10.30 7.97
CA LEU A 524 15.79 11.75 7.78
C LEU A 524 14.99 12.11 6.54
N GLY A 525 14.12 13.11 6.63
CA GLY A 525 13.52 13.79 5.48
C GLY A 525 14.38 15.00 5.11
N LEU A 526 14.86 15.04 3.87
CA LEU A 526 15.74 16.07 3.34
C LEU A 526 15.00 16.85 2.25
N LEU A 527 14.38 17.95 2.64
CA LEU A 527 13.56 18.78 1.74
C LEU A 527 14.43 19.81 1.04
N ASN A 528 14.25 20.04 -0.27
CA ASN A 528 14.98 21.06 -1.04
C ASN A 528 16.50 20.82 -1.16
N LEU A 529 16.90 19.60 -1.54
CA LEU A 529 18.26 19.35 -2.04
C LEU A 529 18.46 20.09 -3.38
N THR A 530 19.25 21.15 -3.38
CA THR A 530 19.36 22.06 -4.55
C THR A 530 20.36 21.61 -5.62
N GLN A 531 21.16 20.58 -5.37
CA GLN A 531 22.22 20.15 -6.30
C GLN A 531 22.02 18.71 -6.77
N HIS A 532 22.06 17.74 -5.86
CA HIS A 532 22.02 16.33 -6.18
C HIS A 532 21.50 15.47 -5.01
N TYR A 533 21.05 14.27 -5.35
CA TYR A 533 20.68 13.23 -4.40
C TYR A 533 21.90 12.79 -3.58
N ILE A 534 21.75 12.54 -2.28
CA ILE A 534 22.87 12.15 -1.41
C ILE A 534 23.05 10.64 -1.49
N LEU A 535 24.25 10.21 -1.90
CA LEU A 535 24.68 8.81 -2.01
C LEU A 535 26.01 8.59 -1.26
N PRO A 536 26.29 7.37 -0.78
CA PRO A 536 25.44 6.17 -0.83
C PRO A 536 24.31 6.17 0.20
N GLU A 537 23.18 5.55 -0.15
CA GLU A 537 21.97 5.47 0.69
C GLU A 537 21.89 4.20 1.54
N TYR A 538 23.04 3.55 1.79
CA TYR A 538 23.08 2.29 2.54
C TYR A 538 23.88 2.44 3.84
N ALA A 539 23.16 2.71 4.92
CA ALA A 539 23.66 2.56 6.28
C ALA A 539 22.70 1.68 7.11
N GLY A 540 23.26 0.80 7.94
CA GLY A 540 22.53 -0.04 8.91
C GLY A 540 22.15 -1.45 8.43
N TYR A 541 22.45 -1.85 7.19
CA TYR A 541 22.11 -3.20 6.68
C TYR A 541 23.15 -4.26 7.06
N ALA A 542 23.23 -4.59 8.36
CA ALA A 542 24.18 -5.58 8.88
C ALA A 542 24.13 -6.91 8.11
N GLY A 543 25.30 -7.48 7.79
CA GLY A 543 25.41 -8.77 7.11
C GLY A 543 25.17 -8.73 5.58
N THR A 544 25.18 -7.53 4.98
CA THR A 544 25.07 -7.35 3.52
C THR A 544 26.33 -6.68 2.95
N ALA A 545 26.48 -6.65 1.62
CA ALA A 545 27.53 -5.85 0.97
C ALA A 545 27.39 -4.34 1.24
N ALA A 546 26.23 -3.89 1.72
CA ALA A 546 25.90 -2.52 2.08
C ALA A 546 25.96 -2.27 3.60
N ALA A 547 26.53 -3.21 4.37
CA ALA A 547 26.66 -3.09 5.82
C ALA A 547 27.65 -1.98 6.20
N SER A 548 27.13 -0.83 6.60
CA SER A 548 27.91 0.29 7.13
C SER A 548 27.13 0.99 8.24
N LEU A 549 27.75 1.33 9.36
CA LEU A 549 27.17 2.26 10.34
C LEU A 549 27.48 3.73 10.01
N PHE A 550 28.15 3.97 8.88
CA PHE A 550 28.50 5.29 8.39
C PHE A 550 27.85 5.55 7.01
N PRO A 551 27.39 6.78 6.72
CA PRO A 551 27.39 7.95 7.60
C PRO A 551 26.31 7.87 8.70
N ALA A 552 26.55 8.58 9.81
CA ALA A 552 25.53 8.87 10.82
C ALA A 552 24.61 10.01 10.34
N ASN A 553 23.45 10.18 10.98
CA ASN A 553 22.46 11.17 10.55
C ASN A 553 23.02 12.61 10.58
N ALA A 554 23.83 12.95 11.58
CA ALA A 554 24.48 14.26 11.67
C ALA A 554 25.33 14.63 10.44
N ILE A 555 26.01 13.64 9.84
CA ILE A 555 26.87 13.86 8.66
C ILE A 555 26.01 14.08 7.42
N VAL A 556 24.95 13.28 7.29
CA VAL A 556 23.96 13.45 6.20
C VAL A 556 23.28 14.81 6.30
N ALA A 557 22.94 15.25 7.51
CA ALA A 557 22.37 16.56 7.76
C ALA A 557 23.30 17.69 7.31
N ASP A 558 24.62 17.59 7.58
CA ASP A 558 25.61 18.56 7.11
C ASP A 558 25.65 18.63 5.58
N MET A 559 25.70 17.48 4.90
CA MET A 559 25.67 17.42 3.43
C MET A 559 24.37 17.99 2.86
N ALA A 560 23.24 17.79 3.54
CA ALA A 560 21.94 18.31 3.13
C ALA A 560 21.87 19.84 3.32
N HIS A 561 22.37 20.36 4.45
CA HIS A 561 22.45 21.81 4.72
C HIS A 561 23.38 22.54 3.75
N GLU A 562 24.49 21.92 3.33
CA GLU A 562 25.35 22.44 2.25
C GLU A 562 24.57 22.63 0.93
N GLN A 563 23.54 21.81 0.71
CA GLN A 563 22.61 21.91 -0.41
C GLN A 563 21.36 22.76 -0.11
N GLN A 564 21.33 23.52 1.00
CA GLN A 564 20.20 24.36 1.43
C GLN A 564 18.93 23.57 1.77
N ALA A 565 19.05 22.28 2.04
CA ALA A 565 17.91 21.47 2.43
C ALA A 565 17.44 21.81 3.85
N LEU A 566 16.15 21.58 4.13
CA LEU A 566 15.68 21.42 5.50
C LEU A 566 15.80 19.95 5.89
N VAL A 567 16.34 19.69 7.07
CA VAL A 567 16.52 18.34 7.60
C VAL A 567 15.50 18.10 8.70
N GLY A 568 14.74 17.02 8.60
CA GLY A 568 13.81 16.61 9.64
C GLY A 568 13.90 15.14 9.97
N TYR A 569 13.57 14.79 11.21
CA TYR A 569 13.35 13.40 11.58
C TYR A 569 11.92 13.00 11.21
N VAL A 570 11.80 11.90 10.47
CA VAL A 570 10.54 11.41 9.92
C VAL A 570 10.10 10.14 10.65
N HIS A 571 8.81 10.07 10.97
CA HIS A 571 8.16 9.01 11.77
C HIS A 571 9.04 8.35 12.87
N PRO A 572 9.71 9.13 13.75
CA PRO A 572 10.87 8.66 14.50
C PRO A 572 10.59 7.75 15.71
N TYR A 573 9.33 7.62 16.16
CA TYR A 573 8.99 6.87 17.36
C TYR A 573 7.68 6.08 17.22
N GLU A 574 7.76 4.76 17.44
CA GLU A 574 6.61 3.87 17.60
C GLU A 574 6.17 3.73 19.07
N THR A 575 7.09 4.00 20.00
CA THR A 575 6.82 4.02 21.44
C THR A 575 7.62 5.15 22.09
N ILE A 576 7.19 5.59 23.28
CA ILE A 576 7.93 6.60 24.04
C ILE A 576 9.22 5.96 24.58
N PRO A 577 10.41 6.46 24.24
CA PRO A 577 11.66 5.92 24.76
C PRO A 577 11.77 6.12 26.27
N ASP A 578 12.29 5.10 26.96
CA ASP A 578 12.58 5.05 28.39
C ASP A 578 14.06 4.67 28.63
N PRO A 579 14.96 5.66 28.68
CA PRO A 579 16.40 5.44 28.86
C PRO A 579 16.81 4.64 30.11
N ALA A 580 15.92 4.52 31.10
CA ALA A 580 16.19 3.72 32.30
C ALA A 580 15.90 2.22 32.10
N LYS A 581 15.16 1.85 31.04
CA LYS A 581 14.70 0.48 30.79
C LYS A 581 15.10 -0.06 29.43
N ASP A 582 15.34 0.81 28.46
CA ASP A 582 15.69 0.42 27.11
C ASP A 582 17.11 -0.15 27.08
N GLU A 583 17.27 -1.39 26.59
CA GLU A 583 18.56 -2.09 26.54
C GLU A 583 19.57 -1.41 25.58
N SER A 584 19.08 -0.65 24.60
CA SER A 584 19.90 0.15 23.68
C SER A 584 19.24 1.49 23.40
N LEU A 585 20.03 2.57 23.49
CA LEU A 585 19.61 3.92 23.11
C LEU A 585 20.24 4.30 21.77
N ASN A 586 19.58 3.95 20.68
CA ASN A 586 20.01 4.26 19.32
C ASN A 586 19.33 5.53 18.75
N HIS A 587 18.84 6.41 19.62
CA HIS A 587 18.16 7.64 19.21
C HIS A 587 19.15 8.82 19.09
N GLU A 588 19.58 9.14 17.86
CA GLU A 588 20.46 10.29 17.60
C GLU A 588 19.74 11.65 17.68
N LEU A 589 18.41 11.69 17.52
CA LEU A 589 17.62 12.93 17.44
C LEU A 589 17.98 13.98 18.52
N PRO A 590 18.06 13.67 19.83
CA PRO A 590 18.40 14.69 20.83
C PRO A 590 19.80 15.28 20.66
N VAL A 591 20.77 14.47 20.21
CA VAL A 591 22.15 14.91 19.94
C VAL A 591 22.18 15.77 18.69
N ASP A 592 21.56 15.33 17.61
CA ASP A 592 21.47 16.06 16.35
C ASP A 592 20.79 17.42 16.54
N LEU A 593 19.73 17.46 17.34
CA LEU A 593 19.04 18.70 17.67
C LEU A 593 19.93 19.64 18.48
N ALA A 594 20.67 19.12 19.46
CA ALA A 594 21.62 19.92 20.25
C ALA A 594 22.77 20.48 19.39
N LEU A 595 23.16 19.75 18.33
CA LEU A 595 24.16 20.17 17.35
C LEU A 595 23.59 21.10 16.26
N GLY A 596 22.29 21.43 16.29
CA GLY A 596 21.65 22.30 15.31
C GLY A 596 21.44 21.66 13.93
N LYS A 597 21.38 20.33 13.87
CA LYS A 597 21.27 19.56 12.62
C LYS A 597 19.83 19.37 12.13
N VAL A 598 18.84 19.65 12.98
CA VAL A 598 17.42 19.35 12.72
C VAL A 598 16.62 20.64 12.63
N ASP A 599 15.93 20.84 11.50
CA ASP A 599 15.10 22.01 11.20
C ASP A 599 13.61 21.78 11.47
N TYR A 600 13.13 20.54 11.40
CA TYR A 600 11.73 20.18 11.68
C TYR A 600 11.59 18.74 12.18
N MET A 601 10.39 18.39 12.66
CA MET A 601 10.06 17.03 13.06
C MET A 601 8.66 16.66 12.60
N GLU A 602 8.50 15.49 12.00
CA GLU A 602 7.17 14.94 11.73
C GLU A 602 6.51 14.50 13.03
N VAL A 603 5.62 15.32 13.56
CA VAL A 603 4.89 15.00 14.79
C VAL A 603 3.64 14.18 14.48
N VAL A 604 3.09 14.36 13.28
CA VAL A 604 1.94 13.62 12.76
C VAL A 604 2.41 12.80 11.56
N GLY A 605 2.43 11.48 11.69
CA GLY A 605 2.90 10.56 10.65
C GLY A 605 2.20 9.22 10.71
N PHE A 606 2.69 8.24 9.96
CA PHE A 606 2.16 6.88 10.00
C PHE A 606 2.48 6.17 11.33
N ALA A 607 3.66 6.42 11.92
CA ALA A 607 4.08 5.91 13.22
C ALA A 607 3.23 6.50 14.37
N ASP A 608 3.42 6.01 15.60
CA ASP A 608 2.65 6.49 16.75
C ASP A 608 2.88 7.99 17.05
N HIS A 609 1.99 8.83 16.52
CA HIS A 609 2.00 10.29 16.70
C HIS A 609 1.90 10.71 18.17
N LYS A 610 1.33 9.88 19.06
CA LYS A 610 1.28 10.18 20.50
C LYS A 610 2.65 10.08 21.15
N SER A 611 3.38 9.01 20.84
CA SER A 611 4.75 8.82 21.32
C SER A 611 5.66 9.91 20.78
N THR A 612 5.57 10.16 19.48
CA THR A 612 6.33 11.21 18.81
C THR A 612 6.04 12.60 19.40
N ALA A 613 4.77 12.95 19.61
CA ALA A 613 4.39 14.21 20.25
C ALA A 613 4.89 14.31 21.70
N ALA A 614 4.85 13.22 22.47
CA ALA A 614 5.36 13.21 23.84
C ALA A 614 6.87 13.51 23.89
N VAL A 615 7.66 12.95 22.97
CA VAL A 615 9.08 13.28 22.84
C VAL A 615 9.26 14.72 22.39
N TRP A 616 8.51 15.17 21.38
CA TRP A 616 8.56 16.56 20.89
C TRP A 616 8.32 17.58 22.02
N TYR A 617 7.31 17.39 22.87
CA TYR A 617 7.07 18.26 24.03
C TYR A 617 8.23 18.25 25.04
N ARG A 618 8.90 17.12 25.26
CA ARG A 618 10.09 17.06 26.12
C ARG A 618 11.24 17.87 25.54
N LEU A 619 11.46 17.81 24.22
CA LEU A 619 12.47 18.61 23.54
C LEU A 619 12.15 20.11 23.64
N LEU A 620 10.90 20.52 23.45
CA LEU A 620 10.47 21.91 23.66
C LEU A 620 10.71 22.37 25.11
N ASN A 621 10.40 21.53 26.10
CA ASN A 621 10.66 21.82 27.51
C ASN A 621 12.16 21.94 27.85
N CYS A 622 13.03 21.35 27.02
CA CYS A 622 14.48 21.54 27.11
C CYS A 622 14.96 22.85 26.46
N GLY A 623 14.05 23.67 25.93
CA GLY A 623 14.33 24.96 25.32
C GLY A 623 14.62 24.91 23.82
N PHE A 624 14.50 23.74 23.19
CA PHE A 624 14.66 23.63 21.73
C PHE A 624 13.46 24.25 21.01
N ARG A 625 13.73 24.85 19.84
CA ARG A 625 12.72 25.39 18.93
C ARG A 625 12.63 24.47 17.73
N LEU A 626 11.73 23.50 17.79
CA LEU A 626 11.60 22.46 16.78
C LEU A 626 10.21 22.55 16.10
N PRO A 627 10.13 23.10 14.87
CA PRO A 627 8.91 23.13 14.09
C PRO A 627 8.26 21.75 13.91
N THR A 628 6.92 21.74 13.92
CA THR A 628 6.14 20.53 13.62
C THR A 628 5.82 20.44 12.13
N ALA A 629 5.90 19.22 11.59
CA ALA A 629 5.48 18.86 10.25
C ALA A 629 4.64 17.58 10.28
N ALA A 630 4.17 17.15 9.10
CA ALA A 630 3.41 15.93 8.94
C ALA A 630 3.67 15.25 7.60
N GLY A 631 3.73 13.92 7.64
CA GLY A 631 4.11 13.05 6.52
C GLY A 631 3.19 11.85 6.34
N THR A 632 2.69 11.60 5.14
CA THR A 632 1.81 10.43 4.86
C THR A 632 2.59 9.13 4.63
N ASP A 633 3.85 9.20 4.23
CA ASP A 633 4.69 8.06 3.81
C ASP A 633 4.14 7.40 2.52
N ALA A 634 4.13 6.08 2.38
CA ALA A 634 3.77 5.41 1.13
C ALA A 634 2.26 5.32 0.85
N MET A 635 1.86 5.58 -0.41
CA MET A 635 0.49 5.34 -0.91
C MET A 635 0.42 4.08 -1.77
N ALA A 636 0.52 2.89 -1.17
CA ALA A 636 0.27 1.61 -1.86
C ALA A 636 -1.24 1.40 -2.17
N ASN A 637 -1.64 0.34 -2.89
CA ASN A 637 -3.07 0.11 -3.16
C ASN A 637 -3.86 -0.19 -1.88
N PHE A 638 -3.19 -0.75 -0.88
CA PHE A 638 -3.68 -0.79 0.49
C PHE A 638 -2.84 0.19 1.30
N ALA A 639 -3.47 1.15 1.97
CA ALA A 639 -2.76 2.11 2.80
C ALA A 639 -3.07 1.73 4.26
N SER A 640 -2.20 0.90 4.86
CA SER A 640 -2.35 0.50 6.26
C SER A 640 -1.69 1.55 7.13
N LEU A 641 -2.43 2.23 8.02
CA LEU A 641 -1.94 3.36 8.84
C LEU A 641 -1.49 4.60 8.03
N ARG A 642 -1.28 4.41 6.73
CA ARG A 642 -1.02 5.38 5.66
C ARG A 642 -2.32 5.62 4.91
N GLY A 643 -2.47 6.72 4.20
CA GLY A 643 -3.74 7.11 3.58
C GLY A 643 -3.59 7.64 2.17
N PRO A 644 -4.59 8.37 1.66
CA PRO A 644 -4.36 9.21 0.50
C PRO A 644 -3.29 10.27 0.80
N VAL A 645 -2.60 10.74 -0.22
CA VAL A 645 -1.64 11.85 -0.11
C VAL A 645 -2.24 13.05 0.65
N GLY A 646 -1.50 13.56 1.63
CA GLY A 646 -1.96 14.63 2.51
C GLY A 646 -3.02 14.22 3.53
N LEU A 647 -3.11 12.92 3.86
CA LEU A 647 -3.84 12.45 5.06
C LEU A 647 -3.17 13.03 6.31
N ASN A 648 -1.86 12.86 6.43
CA ASN A 648 -1.05 13.58 7.39
C ASN A 648 -0.58 14.86 6.72
N ARG A 649 -0.96 16.01 7.28
CA ARG A 649 -0.88 17.29 6.59
C ARG A 649 -0.28 18.35 7.50
N VAL A 650 0.60 19.15 6.93
CA VAL A 650 1.07 20.39 7.55
C VAL A 650 0.50 21.58 6.80
N TYR A 651 -0.08 22.53 7.53
CA TYR A 651 -0.41 23.83 7.00
C TYR A 651 0.68 24.80 7.38
N VAL A 652 1.20 25.57 6.43
CA VAL A 652 2.21 26.59 6.68
C VAL A 652 1.65 27.96 6.34
N ASN A 653 1.84 28.90 7.25
CA ASN A 653 1.44 30.29 7.04
C ASN A 653 2.51 31.02 6.24
N VAL A 654 2.10 31.54 5.07
CA VAL A 654 2.97 32.23 4.11
C VAL A 654 2.39 33.59 3.73
N PRO A 655 3.20 34.52 3.16
CA PRO A 655 2.68 35.76 2.59
C PRO A 655 1.59 35.51 1.53
N PRO A 656 0.62 36.43 1.37
CA PRO A 656 -0.41 36.31 0.35
C PRO A 656 0.21 36.41 -1.05
N GLY A 657 -0.27 35.60 -1.98
CA GLY A 657 0.21 35.59 -3.35
C GLY A 657 0.12 34.21 -4.01
N PRO A 658 0.73 34.05 -5.20
CA PRO A 658 0.86 32.74 -5.83
C PRO A 658 1.58 31.75 -4.93
N LEU A 659 1.27 30.47 -5.11
CA LEU A 659 1.92 29.39 -4.40
C LEU A 659 3.44 29.41 -4.67
N ASN A 660 4.24 29.44 -3.61
CA ASN A 660 5.69 29.56 -3.69
C ASN A 660 6.34 28.67 -2.62
N HIS A 661 7.15 27.72 -3.08
CA HIS A 661 7.79 26.72 -2.23
C HIS A 661 8.83 27.30 -1.28
N THR A 662 9.63 28.27 -1.72
CA THR A 662 10.63 28.92 -0.87
C THR A 662 9.98 29.61 0.33
N PHE A 663 8.87 30.33 0.12
CA PHE A 663 8.12 30.94 1.24
C PHE A 663 7.48 29.88 2.15
N TRP A 664 7.06 28.75 1.58
CA TRP A 664 6.51 27.63 2.32
C TRP A 664 7.58 26.97 3.22
N LEU A 665 8.75 26.63 2.69
CA LEU A 665 9.86 26.10 3.49
C LEU A 665 10.36 27.10 4.54
N ASP A 666 10.44 28.39 4.21
CA ASP A 666 10.77 29.44 5.18
C ASP A 666 9.75 29.48 6.33
N GLY A 667 8.46 29.40 6.02
CA GLY A 667 7.41 29.30 7.03
C GLY A 667 7.51 28.06 7.90
N LEU A 668 7.83 26.91 7.30
CA LEU A 668 8.02 25.66 8.03
C LEU A 668 9.23 25.76 8.98
N LYS A 669 10.40 26.18 8.48
CA LYS A 669 11.62 26.34 9.28
C LYS A 669 11.45 27.27 10.48
N HIS A 670 10.62 28.30 10.35
CA HIS A 670 10.34 29.26 11.42
C HIS A 670 9.17 28.86 12.33
N GLY A 671 8.63 27.65 12.19
CA GLY A 671 7.56 27.15 13.05
C GLY A 671 6.20 27.81 12.84
N ARG A 672 5.99 28.48 11.69
CA ARG A 672 4.69 29.03 11.28
C ARG A 672 3.80 27.93 10.69
N SER A 673 3.77 26.77 11.36
CA SER A 673 3.17 25.53 10.86
C SER A 673 2.13 24.95 11.81
N PHE A 674 1.24 24.13 11.26
CA PHE A 674 0.22 23.37 11.98
C PHE A 674 0.10 21.97 11.37
N ALA A 675 0.56 20.95 12.09
CA ALA A 675 0.48 19.54 11.69
C ALA A 675 -0.84 18.90 12.19
N THR A 676 -1.51 18.15 11.33
CA THR A 676 -2.82 17.56 11.62
C THR A 676 -3.16 16.40 10.66
N ASN A 677 -4.05 15.52 11.09
CA ASN A 677 -4.71 14.52 10.24
C ASN A 677 -6.22 14.84 10.06
N GLY A 678 -6.58 16.11 10.27
CA GLY A 678 -7.93 16.64 10.10
C GLY A 678 -7.91 18.12 9.69
N PRO A 679 -9.04 18.86 9.84
CA PRO A 679 -9.12 20.26 9.45
C PRO A 679 -8.13 21.16 10.20
N LEU A 680 -7.70 22.23 9.52
CA LEU A 680 -6.97 23.33 10.16
C LEU A 680 -7.86 23.98 11.23
N LEU A 681 -7.34 24.05 12.46
CA LEU A 681 -8.00 24.73 13.57
C LEU A 681 -7.40 26.12 13.75
N GLY A 682 -8.25 27.12 13.98
CA GLY A 682 -7.82 28.46 14.33
C GLY A 682 -7.80 28.62 15.85
N PHE A 683 -6.71 29.11 16.40
CA PHE A 683 -6.71 29.60 17.77
C PHE A 683 -5.66 30.70 17.97
N ALA A 684 -5.87 31.50 19.00
CA ALA A 684 -4.98 32.57 19.43
C ALA A 684 -4.85 32.54 20.95
N LEU A 685 -3.65 32.86 21.43
CA LEU A 685 -3.33 32.95 22.84
C LEU A 685 -2.88 34.38 23.16
N GLY A 686 -3.75 35.17 23.78
CA GLY A 686 -3.57 36.61 23.92
C GLY A 686 -3.73 37.32 22.58
N ASP A 687 -2.70 38.06 22.16
CA ASP A 687 -2.58 38.69 20.83
C ASP A 687 -1.76 37.83 19.84
N ARG A 688 -1.29 36.66 20.28
CA ARG A 688 -0.42 35.76 19.53
C ARG A 688 -1.21 34.68 18.80
N ARG A 689 -0.77 34.37 17.59
CA ARG A 689 -1.38 33.38 16.70
C ARG A 689 -0.56 32.09 16.68
N ILE A 690 -1.04 31.08 15.97
CA ILE A 690 -0.31 29.84 15.72
C ILE A 690 1.07 30.17 15.12
N GLY A 691 2.13 29.64 15.75
CA GLY A 691 3.53 29.87 15.37
C GLY A 691 4.20 31.10 16.01
N ASP A 692 3.45 31.97 16.69
CA ASP A 692 4.04 33.11 17.40
C ASP A 692 4.64 32.71 18.77
N GLU A 693 5.66 33.44 19.21
CA GLU A 693 6.23 33.30 20.55
C GLU A 693 5.49 34.21 21.57
N LEU A 694 5.01 33.61 22.66
CA LEU A 694 4.47 34.33 23.81
C LEU A 694 5.48 34.29 24.98
N LYS A 695 6.07 35.44 25.28
CA LYS A 695 6.99 35.59 26.43
C LYS A 695 6.22 36.06 27.65
N LEU A 696 6.19 35.24 28.70
CA LEU A 696 5.53 35.54 29.97
C LEU A 696 6.57 35.88 31.05
N PRO A 697 6.36 36.93 31.86
CA PRO A 697 7.21 37.21 33.02
C PRO A 697 7.11 36.10 34.07
N ALA A 698 8.09 36.02 34.97
CA ALA A 698 8.05 35.07 36.08
C ALA A 698 6.82 35.32 36.99
N GLY A 699 6.18 34.24 37.45
CA GLY A 699 5.01 34.29 38.34
C GLY A 699 3.72 33.79 37.69
N GLU A 700 2.59 34.07 38.33
CA GLU A 700 1.27 33.70 37.82
C GLU A 700 0.86 34.63 36.67
N ASN A 701 0.56 34.05 35.51
CA ASN A 701 0.15 34.77 34.31
C ASN A 701 -1.22 34.28 33.86
N LYS A 702 -2.08 35.21 33.43
CA LYS A 702 -3.38 34.89 32.80
C LYS A 702 -3.33 35.22 31.33
N VAL A 703 -3.63 34.24 30.48
CA VAL A 703 -3.65 34.42 29.03
C VAL A 703 -4.99 33.95 28.46
N LYS A 704 -5.56 34.73 27.56
CA LYS A 704 -6.85 34.42 26.93
C LYS A 704 -6.64 33.49 25.75
N LEU A 705 -7.22 32.29 25.80
CA LEU A 705 -7.35 31.42 24.63
C LEU A 705 -8.63 31.79 23.85
N THR A 706 -8.50 31.95 22.53
CA THR A 706 -9.63 32.11 21.59
C THR A 706 -9.50 31.03 20.53
N ALA A 707 -10.57 30.28 20.23
CA ALA A 707 -10.60 29.22 19.23
C ALA A 707 -11.85 29.31 18.37
#